data_AF-A0A0D2B4Y2-F1
#
_entry.id   AF-A0A0D2B4Y2-F1
#
_cell.length_a   1.000
_cell.length_b   1.000
_cell.length_c   1.000
_cell.angle_alpha   90.00
_cell.angle_beta   90.00
_cell.angle_gamma   90.00
#
_symmetry.space_group_name_H-M   'P 1'
#
loop_
_entity.id
_entity.type
_entity.pdbx_description
1 polymer ?
#
loop_
_entity_poly.entity_id
_entity_poly.type
_entity_poly.pdbx_seq_one_letter_code
_entity_poly.pdbx_strand_id
1 'polypeptide(L)'
;MSAARILSSRHFRYTALAAATCAGCHSATRRTCVAKLDSPSRPVLPQDANLVAYGRRMQSHFSHEDHEHEHAAKRGDADAIGKANDPDHYTPGFEDDDQTSWSAFSRNFNSIREGIARLEWSALGDKITDFVIPAWAKGLPDAFQKLQAELSMQPGSLADEIWQEAQDPSINPEILWSATVRVGDTLGKDELEFRRKRRQHVVKALAKYLDIDEKDIHPDDVPTIAMCGSGGGLRAMVAGTSSYLSAQEAGLFDCVTYTAGVSGSCWLQTLFYSSLGKQDHRAILKHLKSRLGTHIAFPPPALKLVTSAPTNKFILSGFVEKLKGDPGASFGLVDIYSLLLAARLMIPRGDLDVHDYDLKLSNQRAYIEHGRYPMPIYTAVRHEIPVDEEERDQAKDNLALKQKIKEKARKEAWFQWIEMHPWEIWCEEFGAGIPTWSLGRPFNEGRNLVLDTGVALPEIRQSLLLGIWGSAFCATLSHYYKEVKPALAGIVGFGGLDGLIEEKNDDLIKIHPIEPATVPNFVYGMKDKLPSTCPESVFKSDHLQLMDAGMSNNLPIYPLLRPGRDVDILVAFDASADIQKENWLSVVDGYAKQRGIKGWPVGAGWPKPSSKPKENAEALAEAQATSSQEAAIKLAAAREEDRQEKAEIPEKQKQAPNKKQSGADVPESPTTGRDADATATELGACNVWVGTKSERTSDEEPPPSKRLAWDSPDDSTFHLAHPEAGIAVVYFPLLPNDKVEGVNPDTSDYMSTWNFIYTPEQIDNVVRLARANFEEGKDVTKRTVRAVYERKKKQRLEREALAKNKQWKRLVRKENDHFGTS
;
A
#
# COMPACT_ATOMS: atom_id res chain seq x y z
N MET A 1 17.52 24.34 -53.00
CA MET A 1 16.61 25.43 -53.43
C MET A 1 15.37 25.36 -52.55
N SER A 2 15.38 26.09 -51.43
CA SER A 2 14.74 27.41 -51.25
C SER A 2 13.21 27.28 -51.21
N ALA A 3 12.49 27.52 -50.11
CA ALA A 3 12.43 28.75 -49.31
C ALA A 3 12.23 30.00 -50.17
N ALA A 4 11.00 30.39 -50.44
CA ALA A 4 10.61 31.79 -50.71
C ALA A 4 9.09 31.91 -50.86
N ARG A 5 8.52 32.95 -50.22
CA ARG A 5 7.11 33.39 -50.22
C ARG A 5 6.26 32.53 -49.27
N ILE A 6 5.86 33.00 -48.10
CA ILE A 6 5.09 34.23 -47.89
C ILE A 6 5.53 34.87 -46.54
N LEU A 7 6.21 36.02 -46.64
CA LEU A 7 6.37 36.99 -45.55
C LEU A 7 5.85 38.33 -46.07
N SER A 8 4.79 38.82 -45.43
CA SER A 8 4.29 40.20 -45.44
C SER A 8 3.03 40.18 -44.56
N SER A 9 3.06 40.62 -43.30
CA SER A 9 3.12 42.04 -42.98
C SER A 9 3.70 42.32 -41.59
N ARG A 10 4.27 43.51 -41.48
CA ARG A 10 4.85 44.15 -40.28
C ARG A 10 3.74 44.69 -39.36
N HIS A 11 4.17 45.07 -38.15
CA HIS A 11 3.49 45.78 -37.04
C HIS A 11 2.99 44.79 -35.96
N PHE A 12 3.55 44.68 -34.75
CA PHE A 12 4.09 45.70 -33.85
C PHE A 12 5.31 45.16 -33.08
N ARG A 13 6.45 45.84 -33.23
CA ARG A 13 7.52 45.88 -32.23
C ARG A 13 7.25 47.11 -31.39
N TYR A 14 7.17 47.00 -30.07
CA TYR A 14 7.71 47.95 -29.09
C TYR A 14 7.58 47.30 -27.70
N THR A 15 8.57 47.56 -26.84
CA THR A 15 8.66 47.18 -25.41
C THR A 15 9.21 45.78 -25.07
N ALA A 16 10.49 45.56 -25.36
CA ALA A 16 11.35 44.71 -24.53
C ALA A 16 12.83 45.07 -24.74
N LEU A 17 13.19 46.31 -24.39
CA LEU A 17 14.58 46.73 -24.31
C LEU A 17 14.73 47.81 -23.21
N ALA A 18 14.72 47.38 -21.96
CA ALA A 18 15.20 48.16 -20.81
C ALA A 18 15.24 47.27 -19.55
N ALA A 19 16.11 46.26 -19.54
CA ALA A 19 16.37 45.46 -18.35
C ALA A 19 17.83 45.01 -18.32
N ALA A 20 18.75 45.98 -18.17
CA ALA A 20 20.09 45.78 -17.65
C ALA A 20 20.78 47.15 -17.55
N THR A 21 20.74 47.77 -16.37
CA THR A 21 21.82 48.57 -15.77
C THR A 21 21.30 49.28 -14.53
N CYS A 22 21.74 48.83 -13.36
CA CYS A 22 22.34 49.63 -12.29
C CYS A 22 22.28 48.84 -10.98
N ALA A 23 23.42 48.22 -10.67
CA ALA A 23 23.77 47.79 -9.34
C ALA A 23 24.08 49.01 -8.46
N GLY A 24 23.89 48.87 -7.15
CA GLY A 24 24.77 49.50 -6.17
C GLY A 24 24.16 50.54 -5.23
N CYS A 25 24.23 50.18 -3.94
CA CYS A 25 24.51 51.05 -2.79
C CYS A 25 23.36 51.76 -2.04
N HIS A 26 23.28 51.32 -0.77
CA HIS A 26 23.20 52.12 0.45
C HIS A 26 21.85 52.64 0.97
N SER A 27 21.59 52.16 2.19
CA SER A 27 21.44 52.93 3.44
C SER A 27 20.06 52.94 4.11
N ALA A 28 20.15 52.83 5.43
CA ALA A 28 19.10 52.74 6.42
C ALA A 28 18.19 53.99 6.43
N THR A 29 16.90 53.82 6.79
CA THR A 29 16.33 54.39 8.02
C THR A 29 14.80 54.17 8.15
N ARG A 30 14.41 53.89 9.39
CA ARG A 30 13.18 54.26 10.13
C ARG A 30 11.77 53.91 9.62
N ARG A 31 11.14 53.11 10.49
CA ARG A 31 9.73 53.08 10.94
C ARG A 31 8.86 54.28 10.55
N THR A 32 7.67 53.99 10.01
CA THR A 32 6.41 54.66 10.38
C THR A 32 5.22 53.71 10.29
N CYS A 33 4.34 53.88 11.26
CA CYS A 33 3.09 53.19 11.57
C CYS A 33 2.03 53.33 10.46
N VAL A 34 1.28 52.26 10.17
CA VAL A 34 -0.01 52.35 9.44
C VAL A 34 -1.06 51.47 10.12
N ALA A 35 -2.06 52.17 10.65
CA ALA A 35 -3.48 51.86 10.84
C ALA A 35 -3.93 50.42 11.17
N LYS A 36 -4.50 50.27 12.37
CA LYS A 36 -5.51 49.25 12.69
C LYS A 36 -6.80 49.53 11.92
N LEU A 37 -7.33 48.51 11.26
CA LEU A 37 -8.71 48.42 10.79
C LEU A 37 -9.32 47.17 11.42
N ASP A 38 -10.36 47.40 12.22
CA ASP A 38 -11.12 46.37 12.93
C ASP A 38 -11.84 45.44 11.95
N SER A 39 -11.77 44.14 12.21
CA SER A 39 -12.57 43.09 11.56
C SER A 39 -12.90 42.03 12.61
N PRO A 40 -14.11 41.43 12.58
CA PRO A 40 -14.67 40.66 13.68
C PRO A 40 -13.92 39.34 13.91
N SER A 41 -13.97 38.89 15.16
CA SER A 41 -13.28 37.72 15.74
C SER A 41 -13.46 36.43 14.94
N ARG A 42 -12.37 35.97 14.30
CA ARG A 42 -12.19 34.58 13.86
C ARG A 42 -11.81 33.70 15.07
N PRO A 43 -12.27 32.44 15.14
CA PRO A 43 -11.72 31.49 16.10
C PRO A 43 -10.26 31.20 15.74
N VAL A 44 -9.40 31.36 16.74
CA VAL A 44 -7.97 31.12 16.69
C VAL A 44 -7.72 29.66 16.32
N LEU A 45 -7.13 29.42 15.14
CA LEU A 45 -6.43 28.17 14.82
C LEU A 45 -5.21 28.09 15.75
N PRO A 46 -5.08 27.07 16.61
CA PRO A 46 -3.87 26.88 17.38
C PRO A 46 -2.74 26.52 16.41
N GLN A 47 -1.78 27.42 16.22
CA GLN A 47 -0.47 27.04 15.72
C GLN A 47 0.16 26.14 16.79
N ASP A 48 0.42 24.90 16.40
CA ASP A 48 0.90 23.80 17.25
C ASP A 48 2.34 24.01 17.75
N ALA A 49 2.50 24.98 18.64
CA ALA A 49 3.72 25.16 19.43
C ALA A 49 4.02 23.92 20.30
N ASN A 50 3.00 23.11 20.61
CA ASN A 50 3.15 21.91 21.43
C ASN A 50 3.78 20.73 20.69
N LEU A 51 3.53 20.55 19.38
CA LEU A 51 4.19 19.51 18.56
C LEU A 51 5.66 19.87 18.28
N VAL A 52 5.95 21.14 18.00
CA VAL A 52 7.33 21.63 17.83
C VAL A 52 8.10 21.58 19.16
N ALA A 53 7.45 21.89 20.29
CA ALA A 53 8.05 21.77 21.62
C ALA A 53 8.15 20.33 22.13
N TYR A 54 7.37 19.39 21.58
CA TYR A 54 7.52 17.95 21.86
C TYR A 54 8.69 17.36 21.07
N GLY A 55 8.78 17.67 19.77
CA GLY A 55 9.93 17.31 18.93
C GLY A 55 11.25 17.88 19.45
N ARG A 56 11.26 19.14 19.90
CA ARG A 56 12.44 19.75 20.55
C ARG A 56 12.77 19.16 21.92
N ARG A 57 11.76 18.75 22.72
CA ARG A 57 11.99 18.07 24.02
C ARG A 57 12.57 16.68 23.87
N MET A 58 12.23 15.96 22.81
CA MET A 58 12.84 14.67 22.49
C MET A 58 14.32 14.83 22.07
N GLN A 59 14.66 15.90 21.34
CA GLN A 59 16.05 16.19 20.96
C GLN A 59 16.89 16.75 22.13
N SER A 60 16.31 17.51 23.05
CA SER A 60 17.05 18.13 24.16
C SER A 60 17.32 17.20 25.35
N HIS A 61 16.83 15.97 25.34
CA HIS A 61 17.13 14.98 26.38
C HIS A 61 18.42 14.17 26.12
N PHE A 62 19.16 14.50 25.06
CA PHE A 62 20.47 13.91 24.75
C PHE A 62 21.54 15.01 24.60
N SER A 63 21.97 15.61 25.71
CA SER A 63 23.39 15.94 25.94
C SER A 63 23.61 16.63 27.29
N HIS A 64 24.66 16.12 27.97
CA HIS A 64 25.36 16.61 29.16
C HIS A 64 24.60 16.66 30.48
N GLU A 65 24.69 15.54 31.21
CA GLU A 65 25.28 15.54 32.55
C GLU A 65 26.09 14.24 32.72
N ASP A 66 27.38 14.40 33.03
CA ASP A 66 28.33 13.32 33.28
C ASP A 66 27.92 12.54 34.54
N HIS A 67 28.05 11.21 34.48
CA HIS A 67 27.69 10.19 35.50
C HIS A 67 26.27 9.62 35.42
N GLU A 68 25.98 8.75 34.44
CA GLU A 68 25.13 7.55 34.57
C GLU A 68 25.09 6.76 33.24
N HIS A 69 26.17 6.06 32.90
CA HIS A 69 26.27 5.24 31.67
C HIS A 69 25.58 3.87 31.74
N GLU A 70 24.77 3.58 32.77
CA GLU A 70 24.18 2.23 32.97
C GLU A 70 22.66 2.13 32.69
N HIS A 71 21.95 3.23 32.42
CA HIS A 71 20.48 3.21 32.32
C HIS A 71 19.83 3.89 31.09
N ALA A 72 20.62 4.34 30.10
CA ALA A 72 20.09 5.08 28.94
C ALA A 72 19.46 4.22 27.81
N ALA A 73 19.38 2.89 27.92
CA ALA A 73 19.02 2.01 26.80
C ALA A 73 17.87 1.04 27.11
N LYS A 74 16.65 1.54 27.36
CA LYS A 74 15.48 0.65 27.48
C LYS A 74 14.21 1.25 26.88
N ARG A 75 13.83 0.80 25.67
CA ARG A 75 12.42 0.80 25.25
C ARG A 75 11.85 -0.55 25.70
N GLY A 76 10.72 -0.52 26.41
CA GLY A 76 10.29 -1.54 27.39
C GLY A 76 10.10 -3.00 26.91
N ASP A 77 10.35 -3.28 25.63
CA ASP A 77 10.18 -4.56 24.94
C ASP A 77 11.47 -5.15 24.36
N ALA A 78 12.59 -4.41 24.32
CA ALA A 78 13.83 -4.87 23.69
C ALA A 78 14.99 -5.04 24.68
N ASP A 79 15.74 -6.13 24.53
CA ASP A 79 16.96 -6.38 25.29
C ASP A 79 18.17 -5.68 24.63
N ALA A 80 19.07 -5.14 25.44
CA ALA A 80 20.30 -4.52 24.95
C ALA A 80 21.29 -5.60 24.46
N ILE A 81 21.95 -5.34 23.33
CA ILE A 81 23.05 -6.15 22.80
C ILE A 81 24.17 -6.15 23.88
N GLY A 82 24.47 -7.32 24.45
CA GLY A 82 25.44 -7.48 25.55
C GLY A 82 24.90 -8.14 26.84
N LYS A 83 23.58 -8.31 26.99
CA LYS A 83 22.99 -9.10 28.12
C LYS A 83 22.56 -10.52 27.75
N ALA A 84 22.50 -10.85 26.46
CA ALA A 84 22.21 -12.18 25.95
C ALA A 84 23.51 -12.82 25.45
N ASN A 85 23.62 -14.15 25.57
CA ASN A 85 24.74 -14.98 25.11
C ASN A 85 25.30 -14.52 23.75
N ASP A 86 26.63 -14.61 23.61
CA ASP A 86 27.48 -14.19 22.48
C ASP A 86 26.70 -14.09 21.14
N PRO A 87 26.43 -12.88 20.62
CA PRO A 87 25.70 -12.71 19.37
C PRO A 87 26.57 -13.16 18.18
N ASP A 88 25.99 -13.91 17.26
CA ASP A 88 26.65 -14.28 16.01
C ASP A 88 26.96 -13.00 15.21
N HIS A 89 28.20 -12.88 14.74
CA HIS A 89 28.71 -11.70 14.04
C HIS A 89 28.47 -11.80 12.52
N TYR A 90 28.28 -10.65 11.88
CA TYR A 90 28.02 -10.49 10.46
C TYR A 90 28.96 -9.42 9.88
N THR A 91 29.67 -9.76 8.80
CA THR A 91 30.59 -8.83 8.15
C THR A 91 29.91 -8.15 6.95
N PRO A 92 29.79 -6.80 6.94
CA PRO A 92 29.32 -6.06 5.77
C PRO A 92 30.30 -6.19 4.58
N GLY A 93 29.81 -5.96 3.35
CA GLY A 93 30.64 -6.12 2.15
C GLY A 93 31.78 -5.09 2.07
N PHE A 94 33.03 -5.53 1.84
CA PHE A 94 34.21 -4.67 1.62
C PHE A 94 34.56 -4.50 0.13
N GLU A 95 35.32 -3.45 -0.21
CA GLU A 95 35.68 -3.05 -1.58
C GLU A 95 36.58 -4.05 -2.32
N ASP A 96 37.26 -4.95 -1.61
CA ASP A 96 38.15 -5.97 -2.20
C ASP A 96 37.45 -7.29 -2.57
N ASP A 97 36.14 -7.43 -2.32
CA ASP A 97 35.36 -8.57 -2.80
C ASP A 97 34.55 -8.19 -4.06
N ASP A 98 35.04 -8.66 -5.20
CA ASP A 98 34.43 -8.52 -6.54
C ASP A 98 32.99 -9.10 -6.66
N GLN A 99 32.50 -9.75 -5.59
CA GLN A 99 31.20 -10.44 -5.52
C GLN A 99 30.12 -9.72 -4.67
N THR A 100 30.42 -8.61 -3.99
CA THR A 100 29.43 -7.90 -3.14
C THR A 100 28.37 -7.11 -3.93
N SER A 101 27.22 -6.88 -3.29
CA SER A 101 26.12 -6.04 -3.83
C SER A 101 26.57 -4.62 -4.19
N TRP A 102 27.42 -4.00 -3.36
CA TRP A 102 28.00 -2.68 -3.63
C TRP A 102 28.90 -2.67 -4.87
N SER A 103 29.79 -3.64 -5.02
CA SER A 103 30.70 -3.71 -6.19
C SER A 103 29.91 -3.96 -7.48
N ALA A 104 28.89 -4.83 -7.44
CA ALA A 104 27.97 -5.04 -8.55
C ALA A 104 27.23 -3.75 -8.96
N PHE A 105 26.74 -2.97 -7.98
CA PHE A 105 26.15 -1.66 -8.22
C PHE A 105 27.15 -0.70 -8.88
N SER A 106 28.35 -0.53 -8.32
CA SER A 106 29.36 0.38 -8.85
C SER A 106 29.74 0.06 -10.30
N ARG A 107 29.88 -1.23 -10.66
CA ARG A 107 30.13 -1.66 -12.04
C ARG A 107 28.97 -1.32 -12.97
N ASN A 108 27.73 -1.61 -12.56
CA ASN A 108 26.54 -1.32 -13.37
C ASN A 108 26.36 0.19 -13.56
N PHE A 109 26.58 0.98 -12.51
CA PHE A 109 26.52 2.43 -12.55
C PHE A 109 27.58 3.02 -13.50
N ASN A 110 28.81 2.50 -13.45
CA ASN A 110 29.87 2.85 -14.39
C ASN A 110 29.52 2.52 -15.85
N SER A 111 28.92 1.35 -16.09
CA SER A 111 28.44 0.94 -17.41
C SER A 111 27.36 1.88 -17.96
N ILE A 112 26.40 2.30 -17.13
CA ILE A 112 25.36 3.27 -17.52
C ILE A 112 25.99 4.62 -17.87
N ARG A 113 26.92 5.12 -17.04
CA ARG A 113 27.65 6.37 -17.30
C ARG A 113 28.40 6.30 -18.64
N GLU A 114 29.08 5.19 -18.89
CA GLU A 114 29.79 4.96 -20.15
C GLU A 114 28.82 4.85 -21.32
N GLY A 115 27.65 4.21 -21.18
CA GLY A 115 26.61 4.18 -22.19
C GLY A 115 26.06 5.57 -22.54
N ILE A 116 25.88 6.44 -21.55
CA ILE A 116 25.46 7.83 -21.74
C ILE A 116 26.56 8.66 -22.43
N ALA A 117 27.82 8.42 -22.08
CA ALA A 117 28.98 9.03 -22.73
C ALA A 117 29.25 8.50 -24.15
N ARG A 118 28.90 7.23 -24.43
CA ARG A 118 29.09 6.53 -25.72
C ARG A 118 27.94 6.68 -26.71
N LEU A 119 26.78 7.18 -26.29
CA LEU A 119 25.80 7.73 -27.24
C LEU A 119 26.60 8.66 -28.17
N GLU A 120 26.78 8.28 -29.44
CA GLU A 120 27.55 9.09 -30.38
C GLU A 120 26.79 10.38 -30.65
N TRP A 121 26.98 11.36 -29.77
CA TRP A 121 26.55 12.75 -29.93
C TRP A 121 27.20 13.40 -31.18
N SER A 122 28.19 12.71 -31.78
CA SER A 122 28.89 13.01 -33.03
C SER A 122 28.29 12.34 -34.28
N ALA A 123 27.37 11.37 -34.16
CA ALA A 123 26.71 10.73 -35.31
C ALA A 123 25.52 11.55 -35.86
N LEU A 124 25.05 12.55 -35.12
CA LEU A 124 24.33 13.68 -35.71
C LEU A 124 25.36 14.59 -36.37
N GLY A 125 25.53 14.48 -37.69
CA GLY A 125 26.45 15.33 -38.43
C GLY A 125 26.25 16.82 -38.16
N ASP A 126 27.34 17.59 -38.32
CA ASP A 126 27.59 19.01 -38.01
C ASP A 126 26.57 20.06 -38.54
N LYS A 127 25.39 19.64 -39.01
CA LYS A 127 24.30 20.52 -39.45
C LYS A 127 22.97 20.32 -38.71
N ILE A 128 22.87 19.37 -37.79
CA ILE A 128 21.63 19.07 -37.03
C ILE A 128 21.81 19.18 -35.50
N THR A 129 23.06 19.30 -35.03
CA THR A 129 23.44 19.34 -33.60
C THR A 129 22.90 20.57 -32.84
N ASP A 130 22.57 21.66 -33.53
CA ASP A 130 22.03 22.88 -32.90
C ASP A 130 20.51 22.87 -32.66
N PHE A 131 19.76 21.88 -33.17
CA PHE A 131 18.29 21.95 -33.16
C PHE A 131 17.53 20.85 -32.39
N VAL A 132 18.17 19.80 -31.86
CA VAL A 132 17.41 18.64 -31.30
C VAL A 132 17.98 18.08 -29.99
N ILE A 133 18.82 18.83 -29.25
CA ILE A 133 19.25 18.38 -27.91
C ILE A 133 18.65 19.30 -26.85
N PRO A 134 17.71 18.80 -26.01
CA PRO A 134 17.20 19.56 -24.88
C PRO A 134 18.35 20.00 -23.99
N ALA A 135 18.39 21.27 -23.58
CA ALA A 135 19.49 21.84 -22.79
C ALA A 135 19.78 21.06 -21.50
N TRP A 136 18.77 20.42 -20.91
CA TRP A 136 18.92 19.59 -19.71
C TRP A 136 19.73 18.30 -19.94
N ALA A 137 19.69 17.72 -21.15
CA ALA A 137 20.40 16.49 -21.48
C ALA A 137 21.92 16.70 -21.46
N LYS A 138 22.38 17.91 -21.78
CA LYS A 138 23.80 18.31 -21.71
C LYS A 138 24.36 18.31 -20.28
N GLY A 139 23.50 18.47 -19.26
CA GLY A 139 23.90 18.47 -17.86
C GLY A 139 23.82 17.11 -17.17
N LEU A 140 23.34 16.06 -17.86
CA LEU A 140 23.27 14.72 -17.29
C LEU A 140 24.66 14.17 -16.90
N PRO A 141 25.72 14.27 -17.75
CA PRO A 141 27.03 13.71 -17.40
C PRO A 141 27.58 14.27 -16.10
N ASP A 142 27.48 15.59 -15.90
CA ASP A 142 27.95 16.27 -14.68
C ASP A 142 27.16 15.82 -13.45
N ALA A 143 25.83 15.68 -13.57
CA ALA A 143 24.98 15.21 -12.49
C ALA A 143 25.30 13.75 -12.11
N PHE A 144 25.53 12.87 -13.10
CA PHE A 144 25.94 11.49 -12.86
C PHE A 144 27.34 11.40 -12.25
N GLN A 145 28.28 12.23 -12.71
CA GLN A 145 29.63 12.29 -12.14
C GLN A 145 29.59 12.76 -10.68
N LYS A 146 28.75 13.77 -10.37
CA LYS A 146 28.53 14.19 -9.00
C LYS A 146 27.95 13.05 -8.16
N LEU A 147 26.88 12.42 -8.63
CA LEU A 147 26.26 11.29 -7.91
C LEU A 147 27.25 10.14 -7.69
N GLN A 148 28.13 9.87 -8.66
CA GLN A 148 29.19 8.87 -8.53
C GLN A 148 30.18 9.23 -7.41
N ALA A 149 30.62 10.48 -7.35
CA ALA A 149 31.55 10.94 -6.32
C ALA A 149 30.90 10.86 -4.92
N GLU A 150 29.63 11.23 -4.81
CA GLU A 150 28.85 11.13 -3.58
C GLU A 150 28.63 9.68 -3.15
N LEU A 151 28.50 8.75 -4.10
CA LEU A 151 28.35 7.30 -3.88
C LEU A 151 29.68 6.54 -3.97
N SER A 152 30.82 7.19 -3.73
CA SER A 152 32.14 6.55 -3.89
C SER A 152 32.61 5.78 -2.65
N MET A 153 31.96 5.93 -1.49
CA MET A 153 32.42 5.43 -0.18
C MET A 153 33.81 5.94 0.26
N GLN A 154 34.40 6.89 -0.47
CA GLN A 154 35.63 7.55 -0.02
C GLN A 154 35.36 8.37 1.25
N PRO A 155 36.34 8.51 2.14
CA PRO A 155 36.20 9.33 3.35
C PRO A 155 35.67 10.73 3.02
N GLY A 156 34.55 11.10 3.63
CA GLY A 156 33.88 12.39 3.40
C GLY A 156 32.98 12.48 2.17
N SER A 157 32.78 11.38 1.44
CA SER A 157 31.67 11.26 0.48
C SER A 157 30.32 11.13 1.22
N LEU A 158 29.21 11.46 0.55
CA LEU A 158 27.88 11.29 1.14
C LEU A 158 27.59 9.84 1.56
N ALA A 159 28.02 8.84 0.79
CA ALA A 159 27.81 7.45 1.15
C ALA A 159 28.59 7.05 2.41
N ASP A 160 29.82 7.54 2.58
CA ASP A 160 30.59 7.38 3.82
C ASP A 160 29.86 8.04 5.00
N GLU A 161 29.40 9.29 4.85
CA GLU A 161 28.62 9.99 5.87
C GLU A 161 27.36 9.20 6.28
N ILE A 162 26.58 8.74 5.31
CA ILE A 162 25.37 7.93 5.56
C ILE A 162 25.73 6.65 6.32
N TRP A 163 26.81 5.96 5.93
CA TRP A 163 27.20 4.70 6.56
C TRP A 163 27.73 4.87 7.98
N GLN A 164 28.41 6.00 8.28
CA GLN A 164 28.79 6.35 9.64
C GLN A 164 27.55 6.60 10.50
N GLU A 165 26.58 7.38 9.99
CA GLU A 165 25.34 7.67 10.72
C GLU A 165 24.44 6.46 10.92
N ALA A 166 24.43 5.53 9.97
CA ALA A 166 23.74 4.25 10.10
C ALA A 166 24.18 3.46 11.35
N GLN A 167 25.42 3.69 11.80
CA GLN A 167 26.02 3.06 12.98
C GLN A 167 26.06 3.98 14.21
N ASP A 168 25.45 5.17 14.15
CA ASP A 168 25.37 6.10 15.28
C ASP A 168 24.11 5.84 16.13
N PRO A 169 24.25 5.41 17.40
CA PRO A 169 23.11 5.17 18.28
C PRO A 169 22.30 6.43 18.66
N SER A 170 22.87 7.63 18.49
CA SER A 170 22.13 8.88 18.72
C SER A 170 21.12 9.17 17.60
N ILE A 171 21.38 8.65 16.40
CA ILE A 171 20.51 8.76 15.22
C ILE A 171 19.59 7.53 15.11
N ASN A 172 20.17 6.34 15.27
CA ASN A 172 19.48 5.05 15.16
C ASN A 172 19.60 4.28 16.48
N PRO A 173 18.85 4.66 17.54
CA PRO A 173 18.98 4.03 18.85
C PRO A 173 18.67 2.53 18.83
N GLU A 174 17.88 2.06 17.86
CA GLU A 174 17.51 0.66 17.73
C GLU A 174 18.68 -0.27 17.41
N ILE A 175 19.80 0.24 16.90
CA ILE A 175 20.97 -0.58 16.54
C ILE A 175 21.63 -1.24 17.75
N LEU A 176 21.34 -0.75 18.97
CA LEU A 176 21.80 -1.33 20.24
C LEU A 176 20.83 -2.38 20.80
N TRP A 177 19.71 -2.64 20.13
CA TRP A 177 18.67 -3.55 20.60
C TRP A 177 18.76 -4.89 19.88
N SER A 178 18.63 -5.98 20.63
CA SER A 178 18.52 -7.33 20.09
C SER A 178 17.05 -7.64 19.74
N ALA A 179 16.86 -8.27 18.59
CA ALA A 179 15.58 -8.72 18.07
C ALA A 179 15.54 -10.24 18.00
N THR A 180 14.43 -10.81 18.45
CA THR A 180 14.11 -12.23 18.32
C THR A 180 12.83 -12.39 17.51
N VAL A 181 12.78 -13.42 16.68
CA VAL A 181 11.55 -13.78 15.96
C VAL A 181 10.49 -14.22 16.96
N ARG A 182 9.33 -13.55 16.90
CA ARG A 182 8.15 -13.98 17.63
C ARG A 182 7.44 -15.06 16.83
N VAL A 183 7.29 -16.24 17.42
CA VAL A 183 6.51 -17.35 16.85
C VAL A 183 5.14 -17.43 17.53
N GLY A 184 4.08 -17.59 16.76
CA GLY A 184 2.72 -17.78 17.27
C GLY A 184 1.63 -17.51 16.23
N ASP A 185 0.40 -17.39 16.69
CA ASP A 185 -0.78 -17.14 15.86
C ASP A 185 -1.62 -15.95 16.38
N THR A 186 -1.17 -15.32 17.47
CA THR A 186 -1.85 -14.19 18.14
C THR A 186 -1.27 -12.83 17.73
N LEU A 187 -2.05 -11.77 17.95
CA LEU A 187 -1.59 -10.39 17.80
C LEU A 187 -0.49 -10.04 18.81
N GLY A 188 0.43 -9.16 18.40
CA GLY A 188 1.45 -8.61 19.28
C GLY A 188 0.86 -7.82 20.46
N LYS A 189 1.59 -7.76 21.58
CA LYS A 189 1.14 -7.07 22.81
C LYS A 189 0.84 -5.59 22.57
N ASP A 190 1.65 -4.91 21.75
CA ASP A 190 1.44 -3.50 21.43
C ASP A 190 0.18 -3.25 20.61
N GLU A 191 -0.15 -4.14 19.67
CA GLU A 191 -1.41 -4.05 18.93
C GLU A 191 -2.61 -4.26 19.86
N LEU A 192 -2.54 -5.20 20.80
CA LEU A 192 -3.60 -5.41 21.80
C LEU A 192 -3.79 -4.17 22.69
N GLU A 193 -2.70 -3.55 23.14
CA GLU A 193 -2.75 -2.33 23.96
C GLU A 193 -3.25 -1.13 23.15
N PHE A 194 -2.84 -1.02 21.87
CA PHE A 194 -3.41 -0.05 20.94
C PHE A 194 -4.93 -0.21 20.83
N ARG A 195 -5.43 -1.42 20.59
CA ARG A 195 -6.88 -1.68 20.48
C ARG A 195 -7.61 -1.25 21.74
N ARG A 196 -7.05 -1.53 22.92
CA ARG A 196 -7.63 -1.13 24.22
C ARG A 196 -7.78 0.39 24.31
N LYS A 197 -6.73 1.16 23.97
CA LYS A 197 -6.76 2.63 23.98
C LYS A 197 -7.64 3.20 22.87
N ARG A 198 -7.54 2.67 21.65
CA ARG A 198 -8.34 3.08 20.48
C ARG A 198 -9.83 2.90 20.75
N ARG A 199 -10.24 1.80 21.38
CA ARG A 199 -11.65 1.57 21.76
C ARG A 199 -12.21 2.71 22.60
N GLN A 200 -11.44 3.24 23.55
CA GLN A 200 -11.87 4.37 24.39
C GLN A 200 -12.03 5.66 23.55
N HIS A 201 -11.13 5.89 22.60
CA HIS A 201 -11.24 7.02 21.67
C HIS A 201 -12.47 6.89 20.75
N VAL A 202 -12.71 5.68 20.26
CA VAL A 202 -13.82 5.40 19.32
C VAL A 202 -15.18 5.56 20.00
N VAL A 203 -15.33 5.33 21.31
CA VAL A 203 -16.61 5.60 22.02
C VAL A 203 -17.12 7.01 21.72
N LYS A 204 -16.26 8.01 21.89
CA LYS A 204 -16.59 9.42 21.63
C LYS A 204 -16.83 9.71 20.14
N ALA A 205 -16.02 9.13 19.27
CA ALA A 205 -16.18 9.29 17.83
C ALA A 205 -17.51 8.69 17.34
N LEU A 206 -17.84 7.49 17.82
CA LEU A 206 -19.07 6.75 17.48
C LEU A 206 -20.31 7.46 18.01
N ALA A 207 -20.26 8.02 19.22
CA ALA A 207 -21.32 8.85 19.78
C ALA A 207 -21.68 10.00 18.84
N LYS A 208 -20.66 10.75 18.40
CA LYS A 208 -20.81 11.85 17.44
C LYS A 208 -21.26 11.35 16.07
N TYR A 209 -20.72 10.24 15.58
CA TYR A 209 -21.03 9.71 14.25
C TYR A 209 -22.47 9.21 14.13
N LEU A 210 -22.99 8.55 15.17
CA LEU A 210 -24.33 7.94 15.20
C LEU A 210 -25.42 8.82 15.84
N ASP A 211 -25.05 10.03 16.29
CA ASP A 211 -25.91 10.95 17.03
C ASP A 211 -26.52 10.30 18.30
N ILE A 212 -25.66 9.70 19.12
CA ILE A 212 -25.99 9.02 20.39
C ILE A 212 -25.21 9.71 21.52
N ASP A 213 -25.78 9.77 22.73
CA ASP A 213 -25.06 10.27 23.90
C ASP A 213 -23.87 9.35 24.24
N GLU A 214 -22.70 9.93 24.46
CA GLU A 214 -21.46 9.20 24.78
C GLU A 214 -21.64 8.27 25.99
N LYS A 215 -22.43 8.69 26.98
CA LYS A 215 -22.67 7.91 28.21
C LYS A 215 -23.48 6.63 27.97
N ASP A 216 -24.19 6.54 26.85
CA ASP A 216 -25.05 5.40 26.51
C ASP A 216 -24.30 4.32 25.71
N ILE A 217 -23.04 4.57 25.36
CA ILE A 217 -22.16 3.66 24.63
C ILE A 217 -21.21 3.00 25.62
N HIS A 218 -21.39 1.70 25.82
CA HIS A 218 -20.40 0.91 26.53
C HIS A 218 -19.21 0.61 25.60
N PRO A 219 -17.94 0.63 26.07
CA PRO A 219 -16.79 0.34 25.22
C PRO A 219 -16.87 -0.99 24.47
N ASP A 220 -17.45 -2.03 25.07
CA ASP A 220 -17.63 -3.34 24.42
C ASP A 220 -18.72 -3.38 23.33
N ASP A 221 -19.54 -2.32 23.23
CA ASP A 221 -20.54 -2.17 22.17
C ASP A 221 -19.91 -1.60 20.88
N VAL A 222 -18.71 -1.02 21.00
CA VAL A 222 -17.99 -0.40 19.89
C VAL A 222 -17.61 -1.46 18.85
N PRO A 223 -18.05 -1.34 17.58
CA PRO A 223 -17.63 -2.23 16.53
C PRO A 223 -16.17 -1.98 16.14
N THR A 224 -15.42 -3.04 15.83
CA THR A 224 -14.12 -2.90 15.17
C THR A 224 -14.36 -2.62 13.70
N ILE A 225 -14.08 -1.40 13.27
CA ILE A 225 -14.19 -0.99 11.86
C ILE A 225 -12.80 -1.01 11.24
N ALA A 226 -12.66 -1.67 10.10
CA ALA A 226 -11.46 -1.61 9.26
C ALA A 226 -11.78 -0.89 7.95
N MET A 227 -10.87 -0.04 7.49
CA MET A 227 -10.92 0.57 6.16
C MET A 227 -9.76 0.05 5.32
N CYS A 228 -9.98 -0.20 4.03
CA CYS A 228 -8.89 -0.52 3.12
C CYS A 228 -8.97 0.26 1.81
N GLY A 229 -7.81 0.55 1.23
CA GLY A 229 -7.67 1.11 -0.11
C GLY A 229 -6.97 0.14 -1.04
N SER A 230 -7.47 0.03 -2.28
CA SER A 230 -6.87 -0.83 -3.29
C SER A 230 -5.51 -0.33 -3.80
N GLY A 231 -4.82 -1.16 -4.58
CA GLY A 231 -3.74 -0.70 -5.45
C GLY A 231 -4.23 0.04 -6.70
N GLY A 232 -3.31 0.61 -7.46
CA GLY A 232 -3.62 1.42 -8.65
C GLY A 232 -2.78 2.69 -8.83
N GLY A 233 -1.51 2.69 -8.38
CA GLY A 233 -0.58 3.80 -8.58
C GLY A 233 -1.10 5.16 -8.04
N LEU A 234 -0.84 6.24 -8.78
CA LEU A 234 -1.29 7.59 -8.38
C LEU A 234 -2.82 7.72 -8.35
N ARG A 235 -3.55 6.99 -9.21
CA ARG A 235 -5.03 6.98 -9.19
C ARG A 235 -5.54 6.55 -7.82
N ALA A 236 -5.08 5.39 -7.33
CA ALA A 236 -5.47 4.88 -6.02
C ALA A 236 -5.03 5.81 -4.88
N MET A 237 -3.83 6.39 -4.95
CA MET A 237 -3.35 7.33 -3.94
C MET A 237 -4.23 8.61 -3.87
N VAL A 238 -4.53 9.24 -5.01
CA VAL A 238 -5.33 10.48 -5.07
C VAL A 238 -6.79 10.22 -4.70
N ALA A 239 -7.40 9.20 -5.31
CA ALA A 239 -8.78 8.81 -5.02
C ALA A 239 -8.94 8.39 -3.56
N GLY A 240 -8.04 7.54 -3.07
CA GLY A 240 -8.00 7.08 -1.68
C GLY A 240 -7.84 8.24 -0.68
N THR A 241 -6.98 9.22 -0.98
CA THR A 241 -6.85 10.44 -0.15
C THR A 241 -8.20 11.16 -0.02
N SER A 242 -8.93 11.30 -1.14
CA SER A 242 -10.25 11.95 -1.16
C SER A 242 -11.32 11.13 -0.45
N SER A 243 -11.33 9.81 -0.64
CA SER A 243 -12.25 8.90 0.04
C SER A 243 -12.07 8.93 1.55
N TYR A 244 -10.83 8.90 2.04
CA TYR A 244 -10.53 8.97 3.47
C TYR A 244 -10.84 10.36 4.04
N LEU A 245 -10.59 11.43 3.27
CA LEU A 245 -11.02 12.78 3.62
C LEU A 245 -12.55 12.86 3.78
N SER A 246 -13.29 12.25 2.85
CA SER A 246 -14.76 12.25 2.86
C SER A 246 -15.29 11.45 4.05
N ALA A 247 -14.69 10.29 4.35
CA ALA A 247 -14.97 9.52 5.55
C ALA A 247 -14.65 10.30 6.84
N GLN A 248 -13.57 11.07 6.86
CA GLN A 248 -13.19 11.91 8.00
C GLN A 248 -14.17 13.08 8.20
N GLU A 249 -14.58 13.75 7.13
CA GLU A 249 -15.60 14.82 7.18
C GLU A 249 -16.96 14.30 7.63
N ALA A 250 -17.30 13.06 7.27
CA ALA A 250 -18.51 12.39 7.74
C ALA A 250 -18.41 11.90 9.20
N GLY A 251 -17.21 11.91 9.81
CA GLY A 251 -16.96 11.38 11.17
C GLY A 251 -16.71 9.86 11.24
N LEU A 252 -16.73 9.16 10.09
CA LEU A 252 -16.48 7.72 10.02
C LEU A 252 -15.02 7.37 10.31
N PHE A 253 -14.06 8.14 9.78
CA PHE A 253 -12.63 7.84 9.92
C PHE A 253 -12.18 7.79 11.39
N ASP A 254 -12.75 8.65 12.23
CA ASP A 254 -12.46 8.67 13.68
C ASP A 254 -12.98 7.42 14.40
N CYS A 255 -13.94 6.70 13.80
CA CYS A 255 -14.48 5.44 14.32
C CYS A 255 -13.66 4.21 13.91
N VAL A 256 -12.68 4.37 13.01
CA VAL A 256 -11.95 3.25 12.39
C VAL A 256 -10.81 2.78 13.29
N THR A 257 -10.66 1.48 13.45
CA THR A 257 -9.60 0.86 14.25
C THR A 257 -8.35 0.61 13.39
N TYR A 258 -8.54 0.11 12.17
CA TYR A 258 -7.46 -0.27 11.26
C TYR A 258 -7.62 0.36 9.88
N THR A 259 -6.52 0.80 9.29
CA THR A 259 -6.44 1.03 7.84
C THR A 259 -5.50 0.00 7.21
N ALA A 260 -5.79 -0.44 5.99
CA ALA A 260 -4.87 -1.26 5.21
C ALA A 260 -4.72 -0.73 3.78
N GLY A 261 -3.50 -0.78 3.25
CA GLY A 261 -3.19 -0.31 1.90
C GLY A 261 -2.45 -1.36 1.08
N VAL A 262 -2.74 -1.39 -0.22
CA VAL A 262 -1.94 -2.03 -1.27
C VAL A 262 -1.39 -0.94 -2.20
N SER A 263 -0.15 -1.07 -2.67
CA SER A 263 0.42 -0.21 -3.72
C SER A 263 0.23 1.29 -3.45
N GLY A 264 -0.45 2.03 -4.33
CA GLY A 264 -0.74 3.46 -4.15
C GLY A 264 -1.39 3.83 -2.81
N SER A 265 -2.18 2.93 -2.20
CA SER A 265 -2.75 3.16 -0.87
C SER A 265 -1.71 3.04 0.26
N CYS A 266 -0.64 2.27 0.08
CA CYS A 266 0.53 2.32 0.98
C CYS A 266 1.20 3.70 0.95
N TRP A 267 1.29 4.32 -0.22
CA TRP A 267 1.87 5.67 -0.34
C TRP A 267 1.01 6.72 0.34
N LEU A 268 -0.32 6.62 0.22
CA LEU A 268 -1.28 7.45 0.99
C LEU A 268 -1.02 7.34 2.50
N GLN A 269 -0.97 6.12 3.04
CA GLN A 269 -0.75 5.92 4.47
C GLN A 269 0.61 6.49 4.91
N THR A 270 1.65 6.31 4.09
CA THR A 270 2.99 6.87 4.33
C THR A 270 2.94 8.40 4.45
N LEU A 271 2.21 9.08 3.56
CA LEU A 271 2.06 10.53 3.62
C LEU A 271 1.21 10.97 4.82
N PHE A 272 0.15 10.23 5.16
CA PHE A 272 -0.69 10.55 6.31
C PHE A 272 0.07 10.48 7.63
N TYR A 273 0.93 9.48 7.79
CA TYR A 273 1.76 9.26 8.99
C TYR A 273 3.15 9.91 8.92
N SER A 274 3.29 11.01 8.17
CA SER A 274 4.53 11.78 8.08
C SER A 274 4.34 13.27 8.38
N SER A 275 5.45 13.99 8.53
CA SER A 275 5.47 15.45 8.69
C SER A 275 4.81 16.20 7.52
N LEU A 276 4.72 15.57 6.33
CA LEU A 276 4.10 16.13 5.13
C LEU A 276 2.58 16.17 5.24
N GLY A 277 1.97 15.04 5.62
CA GLY A 277 0.53 14.92 5.72
C GLY A 277 -0.04 15.45 7.03
N LYS A 278 0.75 15.50 8.12
CA LYS A 278 0.31 16.03 9.43
C LYS A 278 -1.03 15.43 9.90
N GLN A 279 -1.28 14.18 9.53
CA GLN A 279 -2.53 13.47 9.78
C GLN A 279 -3.79 14.24 9.31
N ASP A 280 -3.64 15.01 8.22
CA ASP A 280 -4.71 15.74 7.53
C ASP A 280 -4.67 15.43 6.03
N HIS A 281 -5.69 14.73 5.54
CA HIS A 281 -5.83 14.39 4.12
C HIS A 281 -5.85 15.63 3.20
N ARG A 282 -6.24 16.81 3.69
CA ARG A 282 -6.17 18.06 2.91
C ARG A 282 -4.73 18.52 2.68
N ALA A 283 -3.86 18.34 3.67
CA ALA A 283 -2.44 18.63 3.53
C ALA A 283 -1.79 17.68 2.51
N ILE A 284 -2.17 16.40 2.51
CA ILE A 284 -1.75 15.43 1.49
C ILE A 284 -2.18 15.91 0.10
N LEU A 285 -3.46 16.23 -0.13
CA LEU A 285 -3.92 16.71 -1.43
C LEU A 285 -3.17 17.96 -1.90
N LYS A 286 -2.90 18.91 -1.00
CA LYS A 286 -2.09 20.10 -1.30
C LYS A 286 -0.67 19.73 -1.71
N HIS A 287 -0.05 18.79 -1.00
CA HIS A 287 1.27 18.26 -1.31
C HIS A 287 1.30 17.60 -2.68
N LEU A 288 0.36 16.69 -2.96
CA LEU A 288 0.23 15.99 -4.24
C LEU A 288 0.08 16.98 -5.41
N LYS A 289 -0.76 18.01 -5.28
CA LYS A 289 -0.89 19.07 -6.30
C LYS A 289 0.41 19.80 -6.60
N SER A 290 1.30 19.90 -5.63
CA SER A 290 2.60 20.56 -5.81
C SER A 290 3.68 19.65 -6.40
N ARG A 291 3.53 18.33 -6.28
CA ARG A 291 4.58 17.37 -6.65
C ARG A 291 4.26 16.56 -7.89
N LEU A 292 3.00 16.19 -8.13
CA LEU A 292 2.63 15.24 -9.20
C LEU A 292 2.59 15.87 -10.60
N GLY A 293 2.75 17.18 -10.74
CA GLY A 293 2.82 17.87 -12.05
C GLY A 293 4.08 17.58 -12.87
N THR A 294 4.94 16.66 -12.43
CA THR A 294 6.14 16.23 -13.15
C THR A 294 6.36 14.74 -12.91
N HIS A 295 6.73 14.02 -13.96
CA HIS A 295 6.95 12.58 -13.91
C HIS A 295 7.99 12.18 -12.87
N ILE A 296 7.79 11.05 -12.19
CA ILE A 296 8.73 10.49 -11.20
C ILE A 296 10.12 10.29 -11.81
N ALA A 297 10.18 9.81 -13.05
CA ALA A 297 11.40 9.51 -13.78
C ALA A 297 11.88 10.64 -14.70
N PHE A 298 11.34 11.87 -14.58
CA PHE A 298 11.86 12.97 -15.38
C PHE A 298 13.27 13.36 -14.85
N PRO A 299 14.35 13.18 -15.65
CA PRO A 299 15.70 13.18 -15.09
C PRO A 299 16.13 14.48 -14.40
N PRO A 300 15.87 15.70 -14.93
CA PRO A 300 16.45 16.91 -14.33
C PRO A 300 15.95 17.17 -12.89
N PRO A 301 14.64 17.12 -12.58
CA PRO A 301 14.18 17.27 -11.20
C PRO A 301 14.56 16.09 -10.30
N ALA A 302 14.54 14.86 -10.82
CA ALA A 302 14.94 13.69 -10.04
C ALA A 302 16.43 13.75 -9.65
N LEU A 303 17.32 13.99 -10.63
CA LEU A 303 18.75 14.14 -10.43
C LEU A 303 19.09 15.30 -9.52
N LYS A 304 18.41 16.45 -9.68
CA LYS A 304 18.60 17.60 -8.76
C LYS A 304 18.37 17.17 -7.30
N LEU A 305 17.30 16.43 -7.03
CA LEU A 305 16.94 16.01 -5.67
C LEU A 305 17.93 15.00 -5.09
N VAL A 306 18.38 14.02 -5.89
CA VAL A 306 19.35 13.02 -5.40
C VAL A 306 20.80 13.53 -5.36
N THR A 307 21.10 14.70 -5.93
CA THR A 307 22.45 15.28 -5.93
C THR A 307 22.58 16.58 -5.16
N SER A 308 21.51 17.11 -4.58
CA SER A 308 21.53 18.38 -3.83
C SER A 308 21.14 18.18 -2.37
N ALA A 309 21.90 18.80 -1.47
CA ALA A 309 21.51 18.87 -0.06
C ALA A 309 20.30 19.80 0.14
N PRO A 310 19.42 19.51 1.11
CA PRO A 310 19.44 18.38 2.04
C PRO A 310 18.80 17.08 1.50
N THR A 311 18.24 17.10 0.30
CA THR A 311 17.39 15.99 -0.20
C THR A 311 18.17 14.74 -0.63
N ASN A 312 19.41 14.91 -1.09
CA ASN A 312 20.27 13.81 -1.52
C ASN A 312 20.46 12.75 -0.44
N LYS A 313 20.89 13.17 0.76
CA LYS A 313 21.08 12.30 1.91
C LYS A 313 19.79 11.58 2.28
N PHE A 314 18.71 12.34 2.49
CA PHE A 314 17.40 11.82 2.83
C PHE A 314 16.90 10.72 1.88
N ILE A 315 17.10 10.89 0.56
CA ILE A 315 16.68 9.90 -0.44
C ILE A 315 17.63 8.70 -0.48
N LEU A 316 18.94 8.94 -0.41
CA LEU A 316 19.97 7.92 -0.61
C LEU A 316 20.28 7.10 0.65
N SER A 317 19.86 7.53 1.85
CA SER A 317 20.15 6.84 3.11
C SER A 317 19.80 5.35 3.05
N GLY A 318 18.56 5.01 2.74
CA GLY A 318 18.13 3.61 2.69
C GLY A 318 18.85 2.79 1.62
N PHE A 319 19.22 3.45 0.52
CA PHE A 319 19.93 2.81 -0.57
C PHE A 319 21.35 2.41 -0.19
N VAL A 320 22.10 3.34 0.39
CA VAL A 320 23.48 3.09 0.84
C VAL A 320 23.48 2.09 2.00
N GLU A 321 22.58 2.25 2.97
CA GLU A 321 22.43 1.32 4.10
C GLU A 321 22.15 -0.11 3.64
N LYS A 322 21.25 -0.31 2.66
CA LYS A 322 20.98 -1.64 2.09
C LYS A 322 22.21 -2.21 1.40
N LEU A 323 22.82 -1.48 0.46
CA LEU A 323 23.92 -2.02 -0.33
C LEU A 323 25.19 -2.29 0.49
N LYS A 324 25.45 -1.50 1.53
CA LYS A 324 26.63 -1.69 2.38
C LYS A 324 26.37 -2.68 3.52
N GLY A 325 25.19 -2.57 4.13
CA GLY A 325 24.78 -3.40 5.25
C GLY A 325 24.39 -4.82 4.88
N ASP A 326 24.03 -5.06 3.62
CA ASP A 326 23.66 -6.39 3.13
C ASP A 326 24.44 -6.75 1.84
N PRO A 327 25.66 -7.31 1.97
CA PRO A 327 26.43 -7.84 0.84
C PRO A 327 25.68 -8.87 -0.03
N GLY A 328 24.66 -9.55 0.49
CA GLY A 328 23.83 -10.51 -0.25
C GLY A 328 22.65 -9.87 -0.98
N ALA A 329 22.34 -8.61 -0.71
CA ALA A 329 21.24 -7.90 -1.33
C ALA A 329 21.41 -7.78 -2.86
N SER A 330 20.33 -8.04 -3.60
CA SER A 330 20.27 -7.68 -5.01
C SER A 330 19.92 -6.19 -5.17
N PHE A 331 20.58 -5.56 -6.14
CA PHE A 331 20.21 -4.24 -6.66
C PHE A 331 19.40 -4.39 -7.95
N GLY A 332 18.16 -3.95 -7.94
CA GLY A 332 17.23 -4.12 -9.06
C GLY A 332 16.40 -2.89 -9.39
N LEU A 333 15.50 -3.05 -10.37
CA LEU A 333 14.60 -1.98 -10.81
C LEU A 333 13.70 -1.48 -9.68
N VAL A 334 13.35 -2.34 -8.73
CA VAL A 334 12.54 -1.97 -7.56
C VAL A 334 13.26 -0.93 -6.69
N ASP A 335 14.59 -1.03 -6.53
CA ASP A 335 15.37 -0.06 -5.76
C ASP A 335 15.43 1.30 -6.47
N ILE A 336 15.60 1.32 -7.79
CA ILE A 336 15.56 2.55 -8.60
C ILE A 336 14.17 3.19 -8.51
N TYR A 337 13.12 2.39 -8.64
CA TYR A 337 11.75 2.86 -8.53
C TYR A 337 11.47 3.44 -7.13
N SER A 338 11.98 2.80 -6.08
CA SER A 338 11.92 3.31 -4.70
C SER A 338 12.52 4.70 -4.56
N LEU A 339 13.73 4.90 -5.09
CA LEU A 339 14.41 6.21 -5.08
C LEU A 339 13.57 7.28 -5.79
N LEU A 340 13.02 6.97 -6.97
CA LEU A 340 12.21 7.92 -7.74
C LEU A 340 10.88 8.27 -7.04
N LEU A 341 10.23 7.28 -6.42
CA LEU A 341 9.04 7.50 -5.60
C LEU A 341 9.34 8.37 -4.39
N ALA A 342 10.42 8.08 -3.64
CA ALA A 342 10.83 8.87 -2.49
C ALA A 342 11.15 10.33 -2.88
N ALA A 343 11.92 10.55 -3.95
CA ALA A 343 12.22 11.89 -4.47
C ALA A 343 10.95 12.68 -4.81
N ARG A 344 9.95 11.99 -5.38
CA ARG A 344 8.70 12.64 -5.79
C ARG A 344 7.76 12.91 -4.61
N LEU A 345 7.54 11.90 -3.79
CA LEU A 345 6.46 11.86 -2.80
C LEU A 345 6.92 12.31 -1.41
N MET A 346 8.15 12.04 -0.99
CA MET A 346 8.61 12.33 0.38
C MET A 346 9.37 13.66 0.50
N ILE A 347 9.60 14.38 -0.61
CA ILE A 347 10.25 15.68 -0.58
C ILE A 347 9.22 16.82 -0.61
N PRO A 348 9.23 17.74 0.37
CA PRO A 348 8.30 18.86 0.40
C PRO A 348 8.54 19.85 -0.75
N ARG A 349 7.54 20.68 -1.01
CA ARG A 349 7.72 21.82 -1.92
C ARG A 349 8.79 22.76 -1.37
N GLY A 350 9.81 23.06 -2.18
CA GLY A 350 10.90 23.95 -1.80
C GLY A 350 12.19 23.22 -1.42
N ASP A 351 12.15 21.88 -1.31
CA ASP A 351 13.32 21.00 -1.20
C ASP A 351 14.20 21.20 0.06
N LEU A 352 13.71 21.86 1.13
CA LEU A 352 14.52 22.19 2.33
C LEU A 352 14.06 21.49 3.62
N ASP A 353 12.75 21.28 3.80
CA ASP A 353 12.18 20.83 5.09
C ASP A 353 11.98 19.30 5.15
N VAL A 354 13.01 18.52 4.78
CA VAL A 354 12.98 17.06 4.92
C VAL A 354 13.17 16.65 6.39
N HIS A 355 12.54 15.53 6.79
CA HIS A 355 12.52 15.08 8.17
C HIS A 355 12.85 13.59 8.26
N ASP A 356 14.08 13.23 8.68
CA ASP A 356 14.56 11.83 8.72
C ASP A 356 13.69 10.91 9.58
N TYR A 357 12.95 11.47 10.55
CA TYR A 357 11.97 10.74 11.35
C TYR A 357 10.89 10.07 10.49
N ASP A 358 10.57 10.63 9.31
CA ASP A 358 9.61 10.07 8.35
C ASP A 358 10.16 8.88 7.55
N LEU A 359 11.46 8.56 7.67
CA LEU A 359 12.08 7.45 6.95
C LEU A 359 11.98 6.10 7.67
N LYS A 360 11.31 6.00 8.82
CA LYS A 360 11.12 4.74 9.55
C LYS A 360 9.64 4.44 9.73
N LEU A 361 9.21 3.23 9.39
CA LEU A 361 7.85 2.78 9.63
C LEU A 361 7.58 2.67 11.13
N SER A 362 8.57 2.23 11.93
CA SER A 362 8.42 2.13 13.39
C SER A 362 8.18 3.48 14.08
N ASN A 363 8.63 4.58 13.48
CA ASN A 363 8.44 5.94 14.01
C ASN A 363 6.97 6.40 13.97
N GLN A 364 6.15 5.78 13.10
CA GLN A 364 4.72 6.07 13.03
C GLN A 364 3.95 5.69 14.31
N ARG A 365 4.55 4.88 15.20
CA ARG A 365 4.01 4.58 16.55
C ARG A 365 3.59 5.85 17.30
N ALA A 366 4.34 6.94 17.13
CA ALA A 366 4.07 8.23 17.78
C ALA A 366 2.65 8.77 17.51
N TYR A 367 2.04 8.39 16.38
CA TYR A 367 0.70 8.83 16.01
C TYR A 367 -0.41 7.90 16.54
N ILE A 368 -0.08 6.63 16.81
CA ILE A 368 -1.07 5.59 17.09
C ILE A 368 -0.98 5.01 18.51
N GLU A 369 0.12 5.15 19.23
CA GLU A 369 0.33 4.52 20.56
C GLU A 369 -0.68 4.94 21.63
N HIS A 370 -1.35 6.08 21.43
CA HIS A 370 -2.42 6.59 22.29
C HIS A 370 -3.83 6.37 21.72
N GLY A 371 -3.96 5.63 20.62
CA GLY A 371 -5.24 5.33 19.97
C GLY A 371 -5.88 6.53 19.24
N ARG A 372 -5.12 7.58 18.93
CA ARG A 372 -5.63 8.82 18.31
C ARG A 372 -6.03 8.63 16.85
N TYR A 373 -5.28 7.84 16.11
CA TYR A 373 -5.55 7.52 14.70
C TYR A 373 -5.66 5.99 14.49
N PRO A 374 -6.29 5.52 13.40
CA PRO A 374 -6.36 4.09 13.09
C PRO A 374 -4.96 3.48 12.87
N MET A 375 -4.72 2.23 13.23
CA MET A 375 -3.41 1.60 12.97
C MET A 375 -3.25 1.32 11.46
N PRO A 376 -2.19 1.82 10.79
CA PRO A 376 -1.93 1.51 9.40
C PRO A 376 -1.28 0.13 9.25
N ILE A 377 -1.78 -0.62 8.27
CA ILE A 377 -1.20 -1.88 7.81
C ILE A 377 -0.79 -1.71 6.35
N TYR A 378 0.46 -1.99 6.06
CA TYR A 378 1.06 -1.98 4.74
C TYR A 378 1.28 -3.43 4.31
N THR A 379 1.16 -3.71 3.02
CA THR A 379 1.20 -5.10 2.53
C THR A 379 2.19 -5.28 1.39
N ALA A 380 2.94 -6.37 1.45
CA ALA A 380 3.71 -6.93 0.35
C ALA A 380 3.41 -8.43 0.25
N VAL A 381 3.82 -9.05 -0.85
CA VAL A 381 3.74 -10.51 -1.01
C VAL A 381 5.08 -11.10 -1.42
N ARG A 382 5.30 -12.34 -1.02
CA ARG A 382 6.36 -13.22 -1.55
C ARG A 382 5.71 -14.28 -2.42
N HIS A 383 6.30 -14.57 -3.57
CA HIS A 383 5.84 -15.64 -4.45
C HIS A 383 6.60 -16.92 -4.10
N GLU A 384 5.91 -17.90 -3.53
CA GLU A 384 6.48 -19.22 -3.25
C GLU A 384 6.32 -20.13 -4.45
N ILE A 385 7.41 -20.76 -4.86
CA ILE A 385 7.45 -21.75 -5.93
C ILE A 385 8.07 -23.03 -5.35
N PRO A 386 7.27 -24.08 -5.05
CA PRO A 386 7.73 -25.29 -4.39
C PRO A 386 8.48 -26.19 -5.39
N VAL A 387 9.69 -25.78 -5.71
CA VAL A 387 10.62 -26.56 -6.53
C VAL A 387 11.93 -26.62 -5.76
N ASP A 388 12.44 -27.84 -5.54
CA ASP A 388 13.71 -28.00 -4.83
C ASP A 388 14.86 -27.42 -5.67
N GLU A 389 15.85 -26.83 -5.01
CA GLU A 389 17.01 -26.25 -5.71
C GLU A 389 17.78 -27.32 -6.49
N GLU A 390 17.87 -28.53 -5.93
CA GLU A 390 18.44 -29.68 -6.61
C GLU A 390 17.65 -30.08 -7.87
N GLU A 391 16.31 -30.01 -7.82
CA GLU A 391 15.46 -30.24 -8.99
C GLU A 391 15.69 -29.16 -10.06
N ARG A 392 15.85 -27.89 -9.65
CA ARG A 392 16.17 -26.76 -10.56
C ARG A 392 17.54 -26.94 -11.21
N ASP A 393 18.54 -27.33 -10.44
CA ASP A 393 19.90 -27.51 -10.94
C ASP A 393 20.01 -28.71 -11.88
N GLN A 394 19.37 -29.84 -11.55
CA GLN A 394 19.28 -31.01 -12.43
C GLN A 394 18.50 -30.71 -13.72
N ALA A 395 17.59 -29.74 -13.68
CA ALA A 395 16.83 -29.32 -14.84
C ALA A 395 17.58 -28.36 -15.75
N LYS A 396 18.68 -27.72 -15.34
CA LYS A 396 19.42 -26.73 -16.17
C LYS A 396 19.74 -27.27 -17.58
N ASP A 397 20.06 -28.56 -17.68
CA ASP A 397 20.42 -29.24 -18.93
C ASP A 397 19.33 -30.19 -19.49
N ASN A 398 18.16 -30.30 -18.83
CA ASN A 398 17.10 -31.24 -19.22
C ASN A 398 15.75 -30.53 -19.47
N LEU A 399 15.42 -30.32 -20.75
CA LEU A 399 14.22 -29.63 -21.18
C LEU A 399 12.91 -30.28 -20.68
N ALA A 400 12.84 -31.62 -20.65
CA ALA A 400 11.66 -32.33 -20.18
C ALA A 400 11.46 -32.20 -18.66
N LEU A 401 12.57 -32.18 -17.90
CA LEU A 401 12.53 -31.93 -16.45
C LEU A 401 12.19 -30.47 -16.16
N LYS A 402 12.74 -29.50 -16.93
CA LYS A 402 12.30 -28.09 -16.88
C LYS A 402 10.80 -27.97 -17.08
N GLN A 403 10.25 -28.70 -18.04
CA GLN A 403 8.82 -28.63 -18.36
C GLN A 403 7.94 -29.26 -17.28
N LYS A 404 8.34 -30.39 -16.69
CA LYS A 404 7.66 -30.99 -15.53
C LYS A 404 7.71 -30.11 -14.28
N ILE A 405 8.88 -29.55 -13.97
CA ILE A 405 9.06 -28.59 -12.88
C ILE A 405 8.19 -27.36 -13.12
N LYS A 406 8.14 -26.86 -14.36
CA LYS A 406 7.30 -25.73 -14.77
C LYS A 406 5.80 -26.03 -14.63
N GLU A 407 5.37 -27.26 -14.86
CA GLU A 407 3.98 -27.70 -14.63
C GLU A 407 3.65 -27.87 -13.15
N LYS A 408 4.57 -28.44 -12.34
CA LYS A 408 4.45 -28.56 -10.88
C LYS A 408 4.40 -27.19 -10.22
N ALA A 409 5.37 -26.33 -10.53
CA ALA A 409 5.38 -24.93 -10.13
C ALA A 409 4.11 -24.18 -10.53
N ARG A 410 3.53 -24.48 -11.71
CA ARG A 410 2.27 -23.85 -12.13
C ARG A 410 1.08 -24.26 -11.25
N LYS A 411 1.05 -25.51 -10.79
CA LYS A 411 -0.07 -26.01 -9.97
C LYS A 411 0.05 -25.63 -8.51
N GLU A 412 1.28 -25.49 -8.03
CA GLU A 412 1.58 -25.42 -6.61
C GLU A 412 2.18 -24.09 -6.17
N ALA A 413 2.33 -23.07 -7.03
CA ALA A 413 2.82 -21.75 -6.60
C ALA A 413 1.71 -20.89 -5.97
N TRP A 414 2.05 -20.13 -4.93
CA TRP A 414 1.12 -19.22 -4.25
C TRP A 414 1.83 -17.99 -3.69
N PHE A 415 1.04 -17.01 -3.25
CA PHE A 415 1.55 -15.77 -2.65
C PHE A 415 1.40 -15.80 -1.13
N GLN A 416 2.50 -15.51 -0.43
CA GLN A 416 2.54 -15.36 1.01
C GLN A 416 2.46 -13.89 1.36
N TRP A 417 1.48 -13.52 2.19
CA TRP A 417 1.26 -12.13 2.57
C TRP A 417 2.16 -11.71 3.72
N ILE A 418 2.91 -10.63 3.49
CA ILE A 418 3.69 -9.95 4.51
C ILE A 418 2.93 -8.70 4.90
N GLU A 419 2.43 -8.68 6.13
CA GLU A 419 1.86 -7.47 6.72
C GLU A 419 2.95 -6.69 7.48
N MET A 420 2.93 -5.38 7.33
CA MET A 420 3.90 -4.48 7.92
C MET A 420 3.12 -3.36 8.61
N HIS A 421 3.27 -3.21 9.92
CA HIS A 421 2.70 -2.08 10.66
C HIS A 421 3.75 -1.51 11.61
N PRO A 422 3.50 -0.40 12.33
CA PRO A 422 4.57 0.26 13.07
C PRO A 422 5.20 -0.57 14.19
N TRP A 423 4.53 -1.63 14.68
CA TRP A 423 5.03 -2.49 15.75
C TRP A 423 5.72 -3.76 15.27
N GLU A 424 5.13 -4.44 14.30
CA GLU A 424 5.55 -5.76 13.85
C GLU A 424 5.48 -5.89 12.33
N ILE A 425 6.40 -6.70 11.79
CA ILE A 425 6.32 -7.31 10.45
C ILE A 425 5.94 -8.77 10.66
N TRP A 426 4.89 -9.22 9.98
CA TRP A 426 4.31 -10.53 10.23
C TRP A 426 3.95 -11.25 8.93
N CYS A 427 4.16 -12.57 8.93
CA CYS A 427 3.67 -13.47 7.89
C CYS A 427 2.82 -14.55 8.56
N GLU A 428 1.54 -14.61 8.19
CA GLU A 428 0.62 -15.60 8.76
C GLU A 428 1.06 -17.03 8.47
N GLU A 429 1.54 -17.30 7.25
CA GLU A 429 1.97 -18.64 6.87
C GLU A 429 3.23 -19.10 7.60
N PHE A 430 4.12 -18.16 7.94
CA PHE A 430 5.28 -18.46 8.77
C PHE A 430 4.87 -18.68 10.23
N GLY A 431 3.69 -18.21 10.65
CA GLY A 431 3.32 -18.12 12.06
C GLY A 431 4.34 -17.32 12.86
N ALA A 432 4.95 -16.31 12.23
CA ALA A 432 6.10 -15.63 12.78
C ALA A 432 6.20 -14.17 12.32
N GLY A 433 6.87 -13.37 13.15
CA GLY A 433 7.17 -11.99 12.84
C GLY A 433 8.28 -11.40 13.70
N ILE A 434 8.66 -10.17 13.38
CA ILE A 434 9.75 -9.43 14.01
C ILE A 434 9.30 -7.99 14.35
N PRO A 435 9.94 -7.33 15.32
CA PRO A 435 9.71 -5.91 15.54
C PRO A 435 10.05 -5.09 14.29
N THR A 436 9.21 -4.12 13.93
CA THR A 436 9.39 -3.30 12.71
C THR A 436 10.75 -2.62 12.63
N TRP A 437 11.26 -2.13 13.75
CA TRP A 437 12.58 -1.48 13.83
C TRP A 437 13.76 -2.42 13.52
N SER A 438 13.53 -3.73 13.47
CA SER A 438 14.54 -4.73 13.12
C SER A 438 14.48 -5.19 11.66
N LEU A 439 13.51 -4.71 10.88
CA LEU A 439 13.36 -5.06 9.47
C LEU A 439 14.60 -4.62 8.68
N GLY A 440 15.19 -5.53 7.91
CA GLY A 440 16.43 -5.30 7.16
C GLY A 440 17.68 -5.87 7.83
N ARG A 441 17.57 -6.40 9.06
CA ARG A 441 18.68 -7.11 9.70
C ARG A 441 18.76 -8.57 9.23
N PRO A 442 19.95 -9.14 9.07
CA PRO A 442 20.11 -10.58 8.94
C PRO A 442 19.73 -11.30 10.25
N PHE A 443 19.14 -12.48 10.11
CA PHE A 443 18.76 -13.36 11.23
C PHE A 443 19.34 -14.75 11.03
N ASN A 444 19.64 -15.42 12.13
CA ASN A 444 19.98 -16.83 12.16
C ASN A 444 19.24 -17.52 13.32
N GLU A 445 18.56 -18.63 13.00
CA GLU A 445 17.80 -19.44 13.94
C GLU A 445 16.83 -18.65 14.86
N GLY A 446 16.31 -17.52 14.37
CA GLY A 446 15.37 -16.66 15.07
C GLY A 446 15.98 -15.53 15.90
N ARG A 447 17.28 -15.25 15.77
CA ARG A 447 17.98 -14.11 16.42
C ARG A 447 18.66 -13.25 15.37
N ASN A 448 18.63 -11.92 15.55
CA ASN A 448 19.34 -11.02 14.64
C ASN A 448 20.85 -11.15 14.80
N LEU A 449 21.59 -10.97 13.70
CA LEU A 449 23.05 -10.84 13.74
C LEU A 449 23.45 -9.39 14.02
N VAL A 450 24.70 -9.21 14.46
CA VAL A 450 25.32 -7.89 14.70
C VAL A 450 26.51 -7.69 13.77
N LEU A 451 26.80 -6.46 13.40
CA LEU A 451 27.98 -6.11 12.63
C LEU A 451 29.25 -6.35 13.46
N ASP A 452 30.40 -6.48 12.79
CA ASP A 452 31.72 -6.55 13.44
C ASP A 452 32.04 -5.33 14.32
N THR A 453 31.34 -4.21 14.11
CA THR A 453 31.42 -3.01 14.96
C THR A 453 30.65 -3.13 16.28
N GLY A 454 29.94 -4.23 16.50
CA GLY A 454 29.20 -4.54 17.73
C GLY A 454 27.77 -4.00 17.79
N VAL A 455 27.27 -3.41 16.69
CA VAL A 455 25.89 -2.89 16.57
C VAL A 455 25.12 -3.63 15.48
N ALA A 456 23.80 -3.65 15.54
CA ALA A 456 22.97 -4.21 14.47
C ALA A 456 22.72 -3.20 13.35
N LEU A 457 22.22 -3.67 12.18
CA LEU A 457 21.78 -2.77 11.12
C LEU A 457 20.54 -1.95 11.54
N PRO A 458 20.42 -0.69 11.08
CA PRO A 458 19.21 0.11 11.31
C PRO A 458 18.00 -0.46 10.56
N GLU A 459 16.81 0.03 10.91
CA GLU A 459 15.58 -0.28 10.17
C GLU A 459 15.70 0.12 8.70
N ILE A 460 15.27 -0.76 7.78
CA ILE A 460 15.16 -0.43 6.37
C ILE A 460 14.32 0.84 6.18
N ARG A 461 14.83 1.80 5.42
CA ARG A 461 14.15 3.08 5.28
C ARG A 461 12.86 2.94 4.49
N GLN A 462 11.85 3.70 4.91
CA GLN A 462 10.54 3.77 4.26
C GLN A 462 10.64 4.20 2.78
N SER A 463 11.70 4.92 2.40
CA SER A 463 11.99 5.23 0.99
C SER A 463 12.13 3.98 0.11
N LEU A 464 12.74 2.90 0.62
CA LEU A 464 12.81 1.59 -0.07
C LEU A 464 11.46 0.87 -0.06
N LEU A 465 10.75 0.90 1.07
CA LEU A 465 9.44 0.24 1.20
C LEU A 465 8.41 0.77 0.18
N LEU A 466 8.46 2.06 -0.18
CA LEU A 466 7.58 2.64 -1.20
C LEU A 466 7.63 1.89 -2.53
N GLY A 467 8.82 1.49 -2.98
CA GLY A 467 8.97 0.74 -4.22
C GLY A 467 8.59 -0.72 -4.06
N ILE A 468 8.91 -1.37 -2.93
CA ILE A 468 8.47 -2.75 -2.64
C ILE A 468 6.94 -2.86 -2.69
N TRP A 469 6.25 -1.94 -2.00
CA TRP A 469 4.79 -1.93 -1.99
C TRP A 469 4.19 -1.63 -3.35
N GLY A 470 4.92 -0.95 -4.25
CA GLY A 470 4.43 -0.48 -5.55
C GLY A 470 5.01 -1.20 -6.78
N SER A 471 5.74 -2.30 -6.58
CA SER A 471 6.46 -3.03 -7.64
C SER A 471 5.58 -3.99 -8.46
N ALA A 472 4.33 -3.64 -8.75
CA ALA A 472 3.41 -4.50 -9.52
C ALA A 472 3.97 -4.90 -10.91
N PHE A 473 4.91 -4.13 -11.46
CA PHE A 473 5.63 -4.46 -12.71
C PHE A 473 6.53 -5.70 -12.60
N CYS A 474 6.80 -6.23 -11.39
CA CYS A 474 7.41 -7.55 -11.23
C CYS A 474 6.51 -8.66 -11.81
N ALA A 475 5.21 -8.40 -11.99
CA ALA A 475 4.27 -9.27 -12.68
C ALA A 475 4.35 -9.10 -14.22
N THR A 476 5.10 -9.98 -14.88
CA THR A 476 5.05 -10.27 -16.33
C THR A 476 5.49 -9.18 -17.33
N LEU A 477 6.27 -9.63 -18.33
CA LEU A 477 6.87 -8.83 -19.40
C LEU A 477 5.83 -8.27 -20.38
N SER A 478 4.65 -8.90 -20.47
CA SER A 478 3.58 -8.52 -21.40
C SER A 478 2.94 -7.17 -21.07
N HIS A 479 2.84 -6.80 -19.79
CA HIS A 479 2.37 -5.47 -19.38
C HIS A 479 3.45 -4.41 -19.59
N TYR A 480 4.73 -4.75 -19.34
CA TYR A 480 5.86 -3.88 -19.65
C TYR A 480 5.91 -3.52 -21.15
N TYR A 481 5.85 -4.50 -22.05
CA TYR A 481 5.94 -4.22 -23.50
C TYR A 481 4.74 -3.48 -24.08
N LYS A 482 3.52 -3.69 -23.57
CA LYS A 482 2.30 -3.05 -24.11
C LYS A 482 2.06 -1.64 -23.58
N GLU A 483 2.37 -1.38 -22.31
CA GLU A 483 1.98 -0.13 -21.64
C GLU A 483 3.18 0.71 -21.21
N VAL A 484 4.32 0.08 -20.89
CA VAL A 484 5.52 0.76 -20.37
C VAL A 484 6.50 1.13 -21.49
N LYS A 485 6.71 0.28 -22.50
CA LYS A 485 7.59 0.56 -23.64
C LYS A 485 7.22 1.86 -24.39
N PRO A 486 5.95 2.18 -24.69
CA PRO A 486 5.61 3.45 -25.35
C PRO A 486 5.88 4.68 -24.47
N ALA A 487 5.73 4.56 -23.14
CA ALA A 487 5.97 5.64 -22.18
C ALA A 487 7.47 5.85 -21.89
N LEU A 488 8.27 4.78 -21.92
CA LEU A 488 9.73 4.83 -21.72
C LEU A 488 10.51 5.12 -23.00
N ALA A 489 9.96 4.85 -24.19
CA ALA A 489 10.60 5.17 -25.48
C ALA A 489 10.87 6.68 -25.67
N GLY A 490 10.15 7.55 -24.95
CA GLY A 490 10.39 9.00 -24.93
C GLY A 490 11.48 9.47 -23.94
N ILE A 491 12.01 8.57 -23.10
CA ILE A 491 13.02 8.89 -22.09
C ILE A 491 14.41 8.50 -22.61
N VAL A 492 15.18 9.50 -23.02
CA VAL A 492 16.59 9.34 -23.43
C VAL A 492 17.38 8.65 -22.31
N GLY A 493 17.80 7.39 -22.53
CA GLY A 493 18.56 6.58 -21.57
C GLY A 493 18.01 5.17 -21.29
N PHE A 494 16.76 4.86 -21.67
CA PHE A 494 16.15 3.53 -21.43
C PHE A 494 16.33 2.52 -22.58
N GLY A 495 16.80 2.93 -23.75
CA GLY A 495 16.97 2.04 -24.92
C GLY A 495 17.99 0.89 -24.74
N GLY A 496 18.86 0.96 -23.73
CA GLY A 496 19.82 -0.12 -23.42
C GLY A 496 19.19 -1.34 -22.73
N LEU A 497 18.04 -1.17 -22.08
CA LEU A 497 17.30 -2.27 -21.46
C LEU A 497 16.52 -3.09 -22.51
N ASP A 498 16.06 -2.44 -23.58
CA ASP A 498 15.27 -3.12 -24.62
C ASP A 498 16.07 -4.24 -25.32
N GLY A 499 17.37 -4.02 -25.56
CA GLY A 499 18.26 -5.04 -26.14
C GLY A 499 18.58 -6.20 -25.21
N LEU A 500 18.64 -5.94 -23.89
CA LEU A 500 18.94 -6.97 -22.87
C LEU A 500 17.72 -7.86 -22.55
N ILE A 501 16.52 -7.37 -22.83
CA ILE A 501 15.25 -8.06 -22.63
C ILE A 501 14.84 -8.85 -23.90
N GLU A 502 15.13 -8.33 -25.10
CA GLU A 502 14.89 -9.06 -26.37
C GLU A 502 15.73 -10.32 -26.51
N GLU A 503 16.95 -10.35 -25.94
CA GLU A 503 17.85 -11.51 -26.03
C GLU A 503 17.46 -12.69 -25.13
N LYS A 504 16.51 -12.51 -24.20
CA LYS A 504 16.03 -13.54 -23.26
C LYS A 504 14.60 -14.06 -23.55
N ASN A 505 14.08 -13.77 -24.74
CA ASN A 505 12.64 -13.86 -25.05
C ASN A 505 12.03 -15.28 -25.00
N ASP A 506 12.79 -16.35 -25.24
CA ASP A 506 12.18 -17.67 -25.43
C ASP A 506 12.28 -18.63 -24.22
N ASP A 507 13.15 -18.36 -23.24
CA ASP A 507 13.43 -19.31 -22.14
C ASP A 507 12.99 -18.85 -20.73
N LEU A 508 12.48 -17.62 -20.55
CA LEU A 508 12.30 -17.03 -19.21
C LEU A 508 10.90 -16.45 -18.91
N ILE A 509 9.85 -17.01 -19.49
CA ILE A 509 8.47 -16.47 -19.36
C ILE A 509 7.85 -16.64 -17.94
N LYS A 510 8.51 -17.27 -16.96
CA LYS A 510 7.95 -17.53 -15.61
C LYS A 510 8.85 -17.25 -14.41
N ILE A 511 10.04 -16.72 -14.64
CA ILE A 511 10.76 -15.98 -13.61
C ILE A 511 10.29 -14.54 -13.75
N HIS A 512 10.01 -13.87 -12.63
CA HIS A 512 9.66 -12.44 -12.68
C HIS A 512 10.70 -11.74 -13.56
N PRO A 513 10.31 -11.17 -14.71
CA PRO A 513 11.28 -10.65 -15.65
C PRO A 513 12.09 -9.50 -15.05
N ILE A 514 11.51 -8.87 -14.04
CA ILE A 514 12.12 -7.94 -13.13
C ILE A 514 12.14 -8.59 -11.76
N GLU A 515 13.34 -8.80 -11.21
CA GLU A 515 13.51 -9.41 -9.90
C GLU A 515 12.81 -8.58 -8.81
N PRO A 516 12.05 -9.22 -7.90
CA PRO A 516 11.50 -8.57 -6.73
C PRO A 516 12.59 -7.99 -5.82
N ALA A 517 12.20 -7.12 -4.89
CA ALA A 517 13.14 -6.60 -3.91
C ALA A 517 13.55 -7.70 -2.92
N THR A 518 14.84 -7.80 -2.66
CA THR A 518 15.41 -8.66 -1.63
C THR A 518 15.43 -7.95 -0.28
N VAL A 519 15.02 -8.67 0.76
CA VAL A 519 15.19 -8.28 2.16
C VAL A 519 15.71 -9.49 2.95
N PRO A 520 16.54 -9.31 3.97
CA PRO A 520 16.99 -10.43 4.79
C PRO A 520 15.84 -11.24 5.38
N ASN A 521 16.01 -12.55 5.37
CA ASN A 521 15.00 -13.50 5.81
C ASN A 521 15.05 -13.70 7.33
N PHE A 522 14.07 -13.14 8.02
CA PHE A 522 13.99 -13.24 9.47
C PHE A 522 13.73 -14.66 9.99
N VAL A 523 13.24 -15.60 9.16
CA VAL A 523 13.00 -17.01 9.55
C VAL A 523 14.08 -17.99 9.10
N TYR A 524 15.22 -17.48 8.62
CA TYR A 524 16.34 -18.33 8.19
C TYR A 524 16.80 -19.30 9.30
N GLY A 525 16.97 -20.58 8.94
CA GLY A 525 17.38 -21.63 9.88
C GLY A 525 16.34 -22.04 10.93
N MET A 526 15.06 -21.69 10.79
CA MET A 526 14.02 -21.96 11.81
C MET A 526 13.14 -23.20 11.55
N LYS A 527 13.60 -24.18 10.75
CA LYS A 527 12.78 -25.32 10.28
C LYS A 527 11.98 -26.04 11.39
N ASP A 528 12.64 -26.35 12.50
CA ASP A 528 12.02 -27.10 13.61
C ASP A 528 11.28 -26.21 14.63
N LYS A 529 11.20 -24.90 14.37
CA LYS A 529 10.60 -23.90 15.28
C LYS A 529 9.30 -23.32 14.75
N LEU A 530 8.96 -23.54 13.48
CA LEU A 530 7.82 -22.93 12.79
C LEU A 530 6.72 -23.96 12.44
N PRO A 531 5.47 -23.51 12.25
CA PRO A 531 4.38 -24.39 11.83
C PRO A 531 4.63 -25.03 10.47
N SER A 532 4.00 -26.17 10.21
CA SER A 532 4.06 -26.90 8.93
C SER A 532 3.49 -26.13 7.74
N THR A 533 2.83 -25.00 7.98
CA THR A 533 2.38 -24.07 6.92
C THR A 533 3.53 -23.25 6.34
N CYS A 534 4.66 -23.16 7.04
CA CYS A 534 5.83 -22.43 6.57
C CYS A 534 6.58 -23.26 5.51
N PRO A 535 6.86 -22.71 4.31
CA PRO A 535 7.49 -23.48 3.24
C PRO A 535 8.96 -23.80 3.53
N GLU A 536 9.41 -24.97 3.10
CA GLU A 536 10.79 -25.44 3.32
C GLU A 536 11.86 -24.52 2.72
N SER A 537 11.54 -23.83 1.62
CA SER A 537 12.46 -22.93 0.92
C SER A 537 12.94 -21.77 1.78
N VAL A 538 12.11 -21.26 2.70
CA VAL A 538 12.46 -20.12 3.56
C VAL A 538 13.40 -20.50 4.70
N PHE A 539 13.65 -21.78 4.94
CA PHE A 539 14.67 -22.18 5.91
C PHE A 539 16.08 -22.22 5.31
N LYS A 540 16.16 -22.38 3.98
CA LYS A 540 17.41 -22.50 3.23
C LYS A 540 17.87 -21.19 2.59
N SER A 541 16.94 -20.31 2.24
CA SER A 541 17.26 -19.01 1.64
C SER A 541 17.41 -17.94 2.72
N ASP A 542 18.51 -17.21 2.69
CA ASP A 542 18.83 -16.11 3.60
C ASP A 542 18.11 -14.79 3.26
N HIS A 543 17.40 -14.72 2.13
CA HIS A 543 16.64 -13.55 1.69
C HIS A 543 15.19 -13.89 1.29
N LEU A 544 14.29 -12.95 1.55
CA LEU A 544 12.93 -12.96 1.05
C LEU A 544 12.84 -12.04 -0.17
N GLN A 545 12.11 -12.50 -1.19
CA GLN A 545 11.77 -11.72 -2.37
C GLN A 545 10.38 -11.14 -2.21
N LEU A 546 10.29 -9.82 -2.00
CA LEU A 546 9.05 -9.10 -1.75
C LEU A 546 8.65 -8.23 -2.93
N MET A 547 7.34 -8.18 -3.19
CA MET A 547 6.74 -7.38 -4.24
C MET A 547 5.35 -6.88 -3.85
N ASP A 548 4.77 -6.04 -4.71
CA ASP A 548 3.44 -5.46 -4.55
C ASP A 548 2.36 -6.54 -4.31
N ALA A 549 1.59 -6.38 -3.23
CA ALA A 549 0.51 -7.30 -2.86
C ALA A 549 -0.64 -7.32 -3.88
N GLY A 550 -0.76 -6.30 -4.73
CA GLY A 550 -1.70 -6.26 -5.85
C GLY A 550 -1.50 -7.40 -6.85
N MET A 551 -0.36 -8.09 -6.79
CA MET A 551 -0.10 -9.33 -7.55
C MET A 551 -0.92 -10.53 -7.05
N SER A 552 -1.31 -10.55 -5.78
CA SER A 552 -2.16 -11.57 -5.18
C SER A 552 -3.62 -11.12 -5.13
N ASN A 553 -3.88 -9.97 -4.50
CA ASN A 553 -5.21 -9.39 -4.43
C ASN A 553 -5.06 -7.87 -4.33
N ASN A 554 -5.81 -7.13 -5.14
CA ASN A 554 -5.72 -5.68 -5.15
C ASN A 554 -6.40 -5.01 -3.93
N LEU A 555 -7.08 -5.76 -3.06
CA LEU A 555 -7.60 -5.31 -1.78
C LEU A 555 -6.87 -6.02 -0.61
N PRO A 556 -6.34 -5.30 0.40
CA PRO A 556 -5.59 -5.89 1.51
C PRO A 556 -6.52 -6.44 2.61
N ILE A 557 -7.39 -7.39 2.25
CA ILE A 557 -8.40 -7.93 3.17
C ILE A 557 -7.80 -9.00 4.09
N TYR A 558 -6.80 -9.76 3.62
CA TYR A 558 -6.27 -10.89 4.37
C TYR A 558 -5.67 -10.47 5.72
N PRO A 559 -4.82 -9.42 5.78
CA PRO A 559 -4.33 -8.93 7.07
C PRO A 559 -5.48 -8.50 7.98
N LEU A 560 -6.52 -7.84 7.46
CA LEU A 560 -7.65 -7.38 8.26
C LEU A 560 -8.47 -8.52 8.88
N LEU A 561 -8.44 -9.70 8.26
CA LEU A 561 -9.10 -10.91 8.75
C LEU A 561 -8.22 -11.76 9.69
N ARG A 562 -7.00 -11.31 10.01
CA ARG A 562 -6.11 -12.00 10.97
C ARG A 562 -6.84 -12.27 12.29
N PRO A 563 -6.80 -13.52 12.80
CA PRO A 563 -7.40 -13.86 14.09
C PRO A 563 -6.98 -12.90 15.21
N GLY A 564 -7.95 -12.47 16.01
CA GLY A 564 -7.75 -11.50 17.07
C GLY A 564 -7.98 -10.05 16.67
N ARG A 565 -8.07 -9.68 15.39
CA ARG A 565 -8.49 -8.31 15.00
C ARG A 565 -10.00 -8.12 15.15
N ASP A 566 -10.78 -9.19 14.99
CA ASP A 566 -12.23 -9.24 15.22
C ASP A 566 -12.98 -8.11 14.49
N VAL A 567 -12.69 -7.92 13.20
CA VAL A 567 -13.32 -6.90 12.37
C VAL A 567 -14.82 -7.21 12.25
N ASP A 568 -15.66 -6.25 12.66
CA ASP A 568 -17.11 -6.34 12.51
C ASP A 568 -17.58 -5.72 11.19
N ILE A 569 -16.89 -4.66 10.74
CA ILE A 569 -17.21 -3.89 9.53
C ILE A 569 -15.95 -3.65 8.72
N LEU A 570 -15.96 -4.05 7.46
CA LEU A 570 -14.93 -3.74 6.48
C LEU A 570 -15.46 -2.70 5.50
N VAL A 571 -14.78 -1.56 5.38
CA VAL A 571 -15.08 -0.52 4.39
C VAL A 571 -13.96 -0.48 3.35
N ALA A 572 -14.23 -0.98 2.15
CA ALA A 572 -13.26 -1.08 1.07
C ALA A 572 -13.46 0.02 0.03
N PHE A 573 -12.42 0.80 -0.24
CA PHE A 573 -12.36 1.75 -1.35
C PHE A 573 -11.55 1.15 -2.48
N ASP A 574 -12.21 0.87 -3.59
CA ASP A 574 -11.61 0.24 -4.75
C ASP A 574 -11.42 1.26 -5.88
N ALA A 575 -10.16 1.54 -6.19
CA ALA A 575 -9.69 2.36 -7.30
C ALA A 575 -8.88 1.54 -8.31
N SER A 576 -9.17 0.25 -8.45
CA SER A 576 -8.61 -0.64 -9.48
C SER A 576 -8.95 -0.14 -10.88
N ALA A 577 -8.20 -0.59 -11.89
CA ALA A 577 -8.51 -0.29 -13.30
C ALA A 577 -9.59 -1.22 -13.88
N ASP A 578 -9.89 -2.32 -13.21
CA ASP A 578 -10.76 -3.39 -13.69
C ASP A 578 -11.93 -3.67 -12.73
N ILE A 579 -12.45 -2.62 -12.06
CA ILE A 579 -13.48 -2.68 -11.02
C ILE A 579 -14.74 -3.44 -11.43
N GLN A 580 -15.06 -3.52 -12.72
CA GLN A 580 -16.22 -4.28 -13.21
C GLN A 580 -15.88 -5.68 -13.72
N LYS A 581 -14.60 -5.99 -13.94
CA LYS A 581 -14.14 -7.25 -14.55
C LYS A 581 -13.61 -8.24 -13.53
N GLU A 582 -12.90 -7.74 -12.51
CA GLU A 582 -12.24 -8.56 -11.49
C GLU A 582 -12.91 -8.38 -10.13
N ASN A 583 -13.53 -9.46 -9.64
CA ASN A 583 -14.16 -9.47 -8.33
C ASN A 583 -13.14 -9.81 -7.23
N TRP A 584 -12.42 -8.79 -6.74
CA TRP A 584 -11.44 -8.93 -5.67
C TRP A 584 -12.00 -9.45 -4.35
N LEU A 585 -13.32 -9.28 -4.11
CA LEU A 585 -14.00 -9.82 -2.92
C LEU A 585 -14.15 -11.35 -2.99
N SER A 586 -14.42 -11.91 -4.18
CA SER A 586 -14.54 -13.37 -4.35
C SER A 586 -13.22 -14.12 -4.09
N VAL A 587 -12.08 -13.49 -4.34
CA VAL A 587 -10.76 -14.09 -4.04
C VAL A 587 -10.60 -14.35 -2.53
N VAL A 588 -11.26 -13.54 -1.70
CA VAL A 588 -11.26 -13.70 -0.24
C VAL A 588 -12.05 -14.92 0.21
N ASP A 589 -12.99 -15.44 -0.57
CA ASP A 589 -13.79 -16.61 -0.19
C ASP A 589 -12.92 -17.83 0.03
N GLY A 590 -11.96 -18.06 -0.87
CA GLY A 590 -10.99 -19.15 -0.75
C GLY A 590 -10.13 -19.02 0.51
N TYR A 591 -9.65 -17.81 0.80
CA TYR A 591 -8.88 -17.52 2.02
C TYR A 591 -9.73 -17.72 3.28
N ALA A 592 -10.94 -17.17 3.32
CA ALA A 592 -11.85 -17.29 4.45
C ALA A 592 -12.20 -18.76 4.74
N LYS A 593 -12.42 -19.57 3.69
CA LYS A 593 -12.65 -21.02 3.80
C LYS A 593 -11.41 -21.75 4.32
N GLN A 594 -10.23 -21.49 3.74
CA GLN A 594 -8.96 -22.11 4.14
C GLN A 594 -8.58 -21.81 5.59
N ARG A 595 -8.87 -20.59 6.06
CA ARG A 595 -8.53 -20.12 7.41
C ARG A 595 -9.67 -20.25 8.42
N GLY A 596 -10.82 -20.78 8.03
CA GLY A 596 -11.97 -20.96 8.92
C GLY A 596 -12.54 -19.63 9.46
N ILE A 597 -12.44 -18.54 8.69
CA ILE A 597 -12.96 -17.22 9.08
C ILE A 597 -14.48 -17.26 9.10
N LYS A 598 -15.06 -17.24 10.31
CA LYS A 598 -16.52 -17.25 10.49
C LYS A 598 -17.13 -15.89 10.18
N GLY A 599 -18.25 -15.89 9.46
CA GLY A 599 -19.03 -14.69 9.20
C GLY A 599 -18.55 -13.82 8.04
N TRP A 600 -17.58 -14.26 7.22
CA TRP A 600 -17.31 -13.62 5.94
C TRP A 600 -18.54 -13.77 4.99
N PRO A 601 -18.93 -12.73 4.22
CA PRO A 601 -19.98 -12.86 3.23
C PRO A 601 -19.50 -13.65 2.00
N VAL A 602 -19.54 -14.99 2.10
CA VAL A 602 -19.18 -15.89 1.00
C VAL A 602 -19.99 -15.56 -0.25
N GLY A 603 -19.34 -15.47 -1.40
CA GLY A 603 -19.95 -15.09 -2.67
C GLY A 603 -20.22 -13.59 -2.83
N ALA A 604 -19.62 -12.75 -1.98
CA ALA A 604 -19.70 -11.30 -2.14
C ALA A 604 -19.07 -10.83 -3.45
N GLY A 605 -19.68 -9.78 -4.02
CA GLY A 605 -19.28 -9.16 -5.29
C GLY A 605 -20.31 -9.35 -6.39
N TRP A 606 -19.87 -9.28 -7.65
CA TRP A 606 -20.72 -9.23 -8.84
C TRP A 606 -20.35 -10.34 -9.83
N PRO A 607 -21.34 -10.90 -10.56
CA PRO A 607 -21.09 -11.96 -11.53
C PRO A 607 -20.29 -11.44 -12.72
N LYS A 608 -19.42 -12.29 -13.29
CA LYS A 608 -18.74 -11.98 -14.55
C LYS A 608 -19.79 -11.82 -15.65
N PRO A 609 -19.74 -10.77 -16.49
CA PRO A 609 -20.61 -10.68 -17.65
C PRO A 609 -20.30 -11.88 -18.58
N SER A 610 -21.31 -12.73 -18.78
CA SER A 610 -21.31 -14.05 -19.46
C SER A 610 -20.86 -15.25 -18.61
N SER A 611 -21.82 -15.92 -17.95
CA SER A 611 -21.84 -17.39 -17.78
C SER A 611 -23.10 -17.86 -17.05
N LYS A 612 -23.60 -19.05 -17.37
CA LYS A 612 -24.81 -19.66 -16.80
C LYS A 612 -24.56 -20.07 -15.34
N PRO A 613 -25.60 -20.23 -14.49
CA PRO A 613 -25.44 -20.53 -13.05
C PRO A 613 -24.59 -21.78 -12.73
N LYS A 614 -24.48 -22.72 -13.67
CA LYS A 614 -23.66 -23.94 -13.53
C LYS A 614 -22.15 -23.66 -13.63
N GLU A 615 -21.79 -22.66 -14.44
CA GLU A 615 -20.41 -22.18 -14.59
C GLU A 615 -19.97 -21.36 -13.37
N ASN A 616 -20.87 -20.80 -12.55
CA ASN A 616 -20.48 -20.10 -11.31
C ASN A 616 -19.98 -21.07 -10.22
N ALA A 617 -20.52 -22.29 -10.17
CA ALA A 617 -20.05 -23.33 -9.26
C ALA A 617 -18.71 -23.93 -9.72
N GLU A 618 -18.55 -24.14 -11.03
CA GLU A 618 -17.27 -24.52 -11.64
C GLU A 618 -16.24 -23.38 -11.56
N ALA A 619 -16.66 -22.12 -11.69
CA ALA A 619 -15.82 -20.94 -11.53
C ALA A 619 -15.45 -20.65 -10.08
N LEU A 620 -16.22 -21.09 -9.08
CA LEU A 620 -15.81 -21.03 -7.67
C LEU A 620 -14.73 -22.08 -7.36
N ALA A 621 -14.78 -23.22 -8.07
CA ALA A 621 -13.73 -24.23 -8.05
C ALA A 621 -12.49 -23.83 -8.88
N GLU A 622 -12.66 -23.11 -10.01
CA GLU A 622 -11.57 -22.56 -10.82
C GLU A 622 -11.03 -21.21 -10.30
N ALA A 623 -11.80 -20.46 -9.51
CA ALA A 623 -11.39 -19.21 -8.83
C ALA A 623 -10.48 -19.47 -7.63
N GLN A 624 -10.20 -20.73 -7.32
CA GLN A 624 -8.89 -21.13 -6.84
C GLN A 624 -7.88 -20.90 -7.99
N ALA A 625 -7.62 -19.63 -8.31
CA ALA A 625 -6.83 -19.28 -9.46
C ALA A 625 -5.40 -19.81 -9.29
N THR A 626 -5.07 -20.84 -10.07
CA THR A 626 -3.75 -21.48 -10.10
C THR A 626 -2.78 -20.77 -11.05
N SER A 627 -3.18 -19.71 -11.79
CA SER A 627 -2.22 -18.77 -12.40
C SER A 627 -2.84 -17.47 -12.94
N SER A 628 -2.04 -16.39 -12.90
CA SER A 628 -2.32 -15.05 -13.45
C SER A 628 -2.31 -14.97 -14.99
N GLN A 629 -1.88 -16.02 -15.68
CA GLN A 629 -1.68 -16.01 -17.14
C GLN A 629 -2.98 -16.30 -17.91
N GLU A 630 -3.88 -17.13 -17.37
CA GLU A 630 -5.21 -17.37 -17.95
C GLU A 630 -6.10 -16.14 -17.85
N ALA A 631 -5.99 -15.39 -16.75
CA ALA A 631 -6.67 -14.10 -16.59
C ALA A 631 -6.18 -13.09 -17.63
N ALA A 632 -4.85 -12.93 -17.80
CA ALA A 632 -4.27 -11.99 -18.75
C ALA A 632 -4.51 -12.35 -20.24
N ILE A 633 -4.52 -13.65 -20.59
CA ILE A 633 -4.81 -14.11 -21.95
C ILE A 633 -6.29 -13.94 -22.29
N LYS A 634 -7.21 -14.27 -21.37
CA LYS A 634 -8.64 -14.00 -21.53
C LYS A 634 -8.93 -12.50 -21.62
N LEU A 635 -8.18 -11.66 -20.88
CA LEU A 635 -8.26 -10.19 -20.95
C LEU A 635 -7.84 -9.64 -22.32
N ALA A 636 -6.81 -10.22 -22.95
CA ALA A 636 -6.33 -9.81 -24.25
C ALA A 636 -7.29 -10.24 -25.38
N ALA A 637 -7.85 -11.45 -25.31
CA ALA A 637 -8.82 -11.94 -26.28
C ALA A 637 -10.13 -11.15 -26.21
N ALA A 638 -10.67 -10.91 -25.01
CA ALA A 638 -11.91 -10.16 -24.81
C ALA A 638 -11.80 -8.67 -25.23
N ARG A 639 -10.62 -8.04 -25.09
CA ARG A 639 -10.38 -6.68 -25.59
C ARG A 639 -10.29 -6.60 -27.12
N GLU A 640 -9.83 -7.67 -27.78
CA GLU A 640 -9.73 -7.73 -29.24
C GLU A 640 -11.12 -7.99 -29.86
N GLU A 641 -11.93 -8.86 -29.25
CA GLU A 641 -13.33 -9.09 -29.64
C GLU A 641 -14.18 -7.83 -29.47
N ASP A 642 -14.04 -7.10 -28.36
CA ASP A 642 -14.77 -5.85 -28.10
C ASP A 642 -14.31 -4.70 -29.05
N ARG A 643 -13.06 -4.72 -29.51
CA ARG A 643 -12.56 -3.82 -30.56
C ARG A 643 -13.14 -4.16 -31.93
N GLN A 644 -13.37 -5.44 -32.21
CA GLN A 644 -14.00 -5.92 -33.45
C GLN A 644 -15.52 -5.65 -33.45
N GLU A 645 -16.21 -5.89 -32.33
CA GLU A 645 -17.64 -5.58 -32.19
C GLU A 645 -17.94 -4.07 -32.29
N LYS A 646 -17.06 -3.22 -31.73
CA LYS A 646 -17.18 -1.76 -31.87
C LYS A 646 -16.85 -1.23 -33.28
N ALA A 647 -16.14 -2.01 -34.09
CA ALA A 647 -15.86 -1.67 -35.49
C ALA A 647 -17.01 -2.05 -36.44
N GLU A 648 -17.93 -2.94 -36.03
CA GLU A 648 -18.99 -3.48 -36.89
C GLU A 648 -20.38 -2.85 -36.70
N ILE A 649 -20.53 -1.78 -35.91
CA ILE A 649 -21.81 -1.05 -35.83
C ILE A 649 -21.77 0.21 -36.69
N PRO A 650 -22.36 0.17 -37.89
CA PRO A 650 -23.27 1.24 -38.29
C PRO A 650 -24.63 0.72 -38.76
N GLU A 651 -25.66 1.44 -38.32
CA GLU A 651 -27.00 1.53 -38.91
C GLU A 651 -27.85 0.25 -38.96
N LYS A 652 -28.65 0.02 -37.91
CA LYS A 652 -30.01 -0.55 -38.02
C LYS A 652 -30.83 -0.32 -36.74
N GLN A 653 -31.18 0.93 -36.48
CA GLN A 653 -32.37 1.24 -35.69
C GLN A 653 -33.38 1.96 -36.58
N LYS A 654 -34.43 1.24 -36.98
CA LYS A 654 -35.75 1.79 -37.32
C LYS A 654 -36.75 0.65 -37.54
N GLN A 655 -37.68 0.54 -36.59
CA GLN A 655 -39.12 0.19 -36.72
C GLN A 655 -39.60 -0.82 -35.66
N ALA A 656 -40.59 -0.36 -34.90
CA ALA A 656 -41.37 -1.02 -33.85
C ALA A 656 -42.57 -1.80 -34.47
N PRO A 657 -43.65 -2.15 -33.72
CA PRO A 657 -43.80 -3.09 -32.59
C PRO A 657 -44.93 -4.14 -32.83
N ASN A 658 -45.15 -5.09 -31.88
CA ASN A 658 -46.44 -5.55 -31.30
C ASN A 658 -46.70 -7.07 -31.11
N LYS A 659 -47.34 -7.34 -29.94
CA LYS A 659 -48.45 -8.28 -29.60
C LYS A 659 -48.20 -9.74 -29.10
N LYS A 660 -48.44 -9.88 -27.78
CA LYS A 660 -49.27 -10.85 -26.99
C LYS A 660 -49.83 -12.13 -27.69
N GLN A 661 -49.75 -13.32 -27.04
CA GLN A 661 -50.83 -13.97 -26.23
C GLN A 661 -50.50 -15.42 -25.75
N SER A 662 -50.92 -15.74 -24.51
CA SER A 662 -51.40 -17.00 -23.87
C SER A 662 -50.58 -18.32 -23.99
N GLY A 663 -50.43 -19.19 -22.99
CA GLY A 663 -50.97 -19.34 -21.62
C GLY A 663 -51.02 -20.84 -21.25
N ALA A 664 -50.75 -21.22 -19.99
CA ALA A 664 -51.27 -22.44 -19.32
C ALA A 664 -50.80 -22.52 -17.84
N ASP A 665 -51.76 -22.74 -16.94
CA ASP A 665 -51.70 -22.70 -15.47
C ASP A 665 -51.10 -23.96 -14.81
N VAL A 666 -50.35 -23.76 -13.71
CA VAL A 666 -50.06 -24.74 -12.64
C VAL A 666 -49.94 -23.98 -11.30
N PRO A 667 -50.53 -24.46 -10.18
CA PRO A 667 -50.90 -23.61 -9.04
C PRO A 667 -49.75 -23.15 -8.14
N GLU A 668 -49.95 -21.97 -7.54
CA GLU A 668 -49.05 -21.26 -6.63
C GLU A 668 -48.67 -22.06 -5.38
N SER A 669 -47.38 -22.01 -5.03
CA SER A 669 -46.82 -22.41 -3.73
C SER A 669 -46.22 -21.18 -3.02
N PRO A 670 -46.46 -20.94 -1.71
CA PRO A 670 -46.29 -19.61 -1.10
C PRO A 670 -44.86 -19.23 -0.68
N THR A 671 -43.80 -19.91 -1.16
CA THR A 671 -42.45 -19.76 -0.57
C THR A 671 -41.32 -19.40 -1.54
N THR A 672 -41.62 -19.03 -2.78
CA THR A 672 -40.61 -18.53 -3.72
C THR A 672 -41.10 -17.24 -4.38
N GLY A 673 -40.95 -16.13 -3.64
CA GLY A 673 -41.24 -14.79 -4.15
C GLY A 673 -40.07 -14.25 -4.97
N ARG A 674 -40.34 -14.01 -6.26
CA ARG A 674 -39.61 -13.24 -7.28
C ARG A 674 -38.30 -13.86 -7.82
N ASP A 675 -38.33 -14.08 -9.13
CA ASP A 675 -37.16 -14.08 -10.00
C ASP A 675 -36.23 -12.93 -9.62
N ALA A 676 -34.93 -13.19 -9.63
CA ALA A 676 -33.92 -12.16 -9.40
C ALA A 676 -34.14 -11.02 -10.41
N ASP A 677 -34.52 -9.84 -9.91
CA ASP A 677 -34.62 -8.63 -10.72
C ASP A 677 -33.32 -8.45 -11.52
N ALA A 678 -33.43 -8.40 -12.84
CA ALA A 678 -32.30 -8.24 -13.76
C ALA A 678 -31.55 -6.90 -13.61
N THR A 679 -31.95 -6.04 -12.65
CA THR A 679 -31.26 -4.83 -12.21
C THR A 679 -30.32 -5.07 -11.02
N ALA A 680 -30.34 -6.26 -10.41
CA ALA A 680 -29.54 -6.58 -9.22
C ALA A 680 -28.06 -6.93 -9.51
N THR A 681 -27.63 -6.92 -10.77
CA THR A 681 -26.31 -7.38 -11.22
C THR A 681 -25.25 -6.30 -11.39
N GLU A 682 -25.61 -5.01 -11.49
CA GLU A 682 -24.65 -3.92 -11.68
C GLU A 682 -24.24 -3.26 -10.35
N LEU A 683 -22.94 -3.00 -10.18
CA LEU A 683 -22.40 -2.32 -9.01
C LEU A 683 -22.90 -0.88 -8.91
N GLY A 684 -23.42 -0.49 -7.75
CA GLY A 684 -23.68 0.91 -7.41
C GLY A 684 -22.43 1.59 -6.84
N ALA A 685 -22.51 2.89 -6.56
CA ALA A 685 -21.42 3.64 -5.91
C ALA A 685 -21.09 3.16 -4.48
N CYS A 686 -22.02 2.44 -3.84
CA CYS A 686 -21.82 1.78 -2.55
C CYS A 686 -22.62 0.47 -2.50
N ASN A 687 -21.95 -0.63 -2.14
CA ASN A 687 -22.54 -1.96 -2.10
C ASN A 687 -22.29 -2.58 -0.72
N VAL A 688 -23.30 -3.23 -0.14
CA VAL A 688 -23.19 -3.83 1.19
C VAL A 688 -23.56 -5.30 1.17
N TRP A 689 -22.72 -6.12 1.77
CA TRP A 689 -22.96 -7.54 2.05
C TRP A 689 -22.77 -7.81 3.53
N VAL A 690 -23.45 -8.83 4.04
CA VAL A 690 -23.27 -9.29 5.42
C VAL A 690 -23.17 -10.81 5.43
N GLY A 691 -22.11 -11.35 6.05
CA GLY A 691 -21.95 -12.78 6.20
C GLY A 691 -22.78 -13.34 7.35
N THR A 692 -22.71 -14.65 7.57
CA THR A 692 -23.45 -15.33 8.65
C THR A 692 -22.51 -16.23 9.45
N LYS A 693 -22.69 -16.28 10.78
CA LYS A 693 -21.90 -17.08 11.74
C LYS A 693 -22.47 -18.47 12.00
N SER A 694 -23.68 -18.76 11.51
CA SER A 694 -24.36 -20.03 11.70
C SER A 694 -23.58 -21.18 11.06
N GLU A 695 -23.26 -22.20 11.85
CA GLU A 695 -22.75 -23.48 11.34
C GLU A 695 -23.89 -24.23 10.64
N ARG A 696 -23.69 -24.62 9.38
CA ARG A 696 -24.65 -25.44 8.63
C ARG A 696 -24.20 -26.90 8.65
N THR A 697 -25.18 -27.78 8.78
CA THR A 697 -25.02 -29.24 8.82
C THR A 697 -25.08 -29.88 7.42
N SER A 698 -25.15 -29.10 6.34
CA SER A 698 -25.24 -29.60 4.96
C SER A 698 -23.88 -29.58 4.25
N ASP A 699 -23.59 -30.63 3.50
CA ASP A 699 -22.37 -30.75 2.67
C ASP A 699 -22.40 -29.90 1.38
N GLU A 700 -23.50 -29.21 1.09
CA GLU A 700 -23.65 -28.33 -0.09
C GLU A 700 -23.07 -26.92 0.15
N GLU A 701 -22.43 -26.34 -0.87
CA GLU A 701 -21.88 -24.98 -0.80
C GLU A 701 -22.97 -23.94 -0.50
N PRO A 702 -22.69 -22.95 0.37
CA PRO A 702 -23.69 -21.97 0.77
C PRO A 702 -24.14 -21.13 -0.45
N PRO A 703 -25.43 -20.74 -0.52
CA PRO A 703 -25.86 -19.78 -1.52
C PRO A 703 -25.10 -18.46 -1.31
N PRO A 704 -24.70 -17.77 -2.38
CA PRO A 704 -23.91 -16.55 -2.29
C PRO A 704 -24.65 -15.48 -1.47
N SER A 705 -23.87 -14.73 -0.68
CA SER A 705 -24.39 -13.65 0.15
C SER A 705 -25.06 -12.60 -0.74
N LYS A 706 -26.34 -12.34 -0.49
CA LYS A 706 -27.11 -11.38 -1.27
C LYS A 706 -26.65 -9.96 -0.94
N ARG A 707 -26.46 -9.13 -1.97
CA ARG A 707 -26.28 -7.69 -1.81
C ARG A 707 -27.53 -7.11 -1.14
N LEU A 708 -27.33 -6.31 -0.10
CA LEU A 708 -28.44 -5.66 0.62
C LEU A 708 -29.07 -4.59 -0.26
N ALA A 709 -30.39 -4.70 -0.44
CA ALA A 709 -31.20 -3.76 -1.21
C ALA A 709 -31.69 -2.63 -0.28
N TRP A 710 -31.16 -1.43 -0.46
CA TRP A 710 -31.39 -0.29 0.44
C TRP A 710 -32.63 0.55 0.10
N ASP A 711 -33.34 0.16 -0.95
CA ASP A 711 -34.67 0.65 -1.34
C ASP A 711 -35.76 0.29 -0.32
N SER A 712 -35.55 -0.78 0.46
CA SER A 712 -36.36 -1.13 1.64
C SER A 712 -35.50 -1.08 2.93
N PRO A 713 -35.50 0.05 3.68
CA PRO A 713 -34.67 0.23 4.86
C PRO A 713 -34.88 -0.81 5.97
N ASP A 714 -36.11 -1.31 6.12
CA ASP A 714 -36.47 -2.25 7.18
C ASP A 714 -35.86 -3.65 6.94
N ASP A 715 -35.74 -4.08 5.67
CA ASP A 715 -35.23 -5.39 5.28
C ASP A 715 -33.69 -5.47 5.41
N SER A 716 -32.99 -4.44 4.91
CA SER A 716 -31.52 -4.36 5.00
C SER A 716 -31.01 -4.23 6.44
N THR A 717 -31.70 -3.46 7.28
CA THR A 717 -31.32 -3.29 8.70
C THR A 717 -31.57 -4.58 9.48
N PHE A 718 -32.62 -5.33 9.16
CA PHE A 718 -32.93 -6.62 9.78
C PHE A 718 -31.80 -7.64 9.58
N HIS A 719 -31.27 -7.77 8.37
CA HIS A 719 -30.16 -8.70 8.09
C HIS A 719 -28.89 -8.35 8.87
N LEU A 720 -28.57 -7.07 9.02
CA LEU A 720 -27.39 -6.60 9.75
C LEU A 720 -27.53 -6.77 11.27
N ALA A 721 -28.74 -6.55 11.80
CA ALA A 721 -29.05 -6.63 13.23
C ALA A 721 -29.26 -8.07 13.73
N HIS A 722 -29.33 -9.07 12.83
CA HIS A 722 -29.54 -10.47 13.20
C HIS A 722 -28.43 -11.00 14.13
N PRO A 723 -28.72 -11.79 15.19
CA PRO A 723 -27.71 -12.26 16.14
C PRO A 723 -26.59 -13.07 15.50
N GLU A 724 -26.94 -13.87 14.49
CA GLU A 724 -26.01 -14.71 13.72
C GLU A 724 -25.31 -13.96 12.59
N ALA A 725 -25.55 -12.65 12.40
CA ALA A 725 -24.88 -11.90 11.36
C ALA A 725 -23.37 -11.78 11.64
N GLY A 726 -22.59 -11.92 10.57
CA GLY A 726 -21.14 -11.92 10.53
C GLY A 726 -20.55 -10.52 10.32
N ILE A 727 -19.50 -10.50 9.50
CA ILE A 727 -18.79 -9.31 9.04
C ILE A 727 -19.67 -8.60 8.01
N ALA A 728 -19.84 -7.29 8.17
CA ALA A 728 -20.45 -6.43 7.15
C ALA A 728 -19.37 -5.86 6.24
N VAL A 729 -19.50 -6.05 4.93
CA VAL A 729 -18.59 -5.50 3.92
C VAL A 729 -19.29 -4.37 3.19
N VAL A 730 -18.79 -3.15 3.35
CA VAL A 730 -19.20 -1.94 2.63
C VAL A 730 -18.15 -1.65 1.56
N TYR A 731 -18.54 -1.66 0.29
CA TYR A 731 -17.64 -1.56 -0.84
C TYR A 731 -17.97 -0.34 -1.70
N PHE A 732 -16.96 0.51 -1.89
CA PHE A 732 -16.99 1.74 -2.67
C PHE A 732 -16.11 1.59 -3.91
N PRO A 733 -16.68 1.18 -5.05
CA PRO A 733 -15.98 1.23 -6.32
C PRO A 733 -15.86 2.68 -6.81
N LEU A 734 -14.70 3.07 -7.32
CA LEU A 734 -14.50 4.34 -8.03
C LEU A 734 -15.15 4.23 -9.42
N LEU A 735 -16.40 4.65 -9.52
CA LEU A 735 -17.20 4.60 -10.75
C LEU A 735 -17.44 6.01 -11.30
N PRO A 736 -17.65 6.16 -12.62
CA PRO A 736 -18.20 7.39 -13.19
C PRO A 736 -19.44 7.82 -12.42
N ASN A 737 -19.62 9.13 -12.27
CA ASN A 737 -20.72 9.68 -11.48
C ASN A 737 -21.37 10.86 -12.21
N ASP A 738 -22.70 10.86 -12.30
CA ASP A 738 -23.47 11.89 -13.01
C ASP A 738 -23.24 13.31 -12.46
N LYS A 739 -22.84 13.44 -11.18
CA LYS A 739 -22.51 14.73 -10.56
C LYS A 739 -21.14 15.26 -10.99
N VAL A 740 -20.33 14.46 -11.67
CA VAL A 740 -18.95 14.78 -12.08
C VAL A 740 -18.78 14.41 -13.56
N GLU A 741 -19.22 15.31 -14.43
CA GLU A 741 -19.12 15.13 -15.88
C GLU A 741 -17.65 15.06 -16.36
N GLY A 742 -17.41 14.22 -17.37
CA GLY A 742 -16.12 14.15 -18.07
C GLY A 742 -14.99 13.42 -17.32
N VAL A 743 -15.29 12.79 -16.18
CA VAL A 743 -14.32 11.99 -15.42
C VAL A 743 -14.80 10.55 -15.36
N ASN A 744 -14.15 9.68 -16.14
CA ASN A 744 -14.40 8.25 -16.13
C ASN A 744 -13.07 7.51 -15.84
N PRO A 745 -12.97 6.77 -14.72
CA PRO A 745 -11.76 6.03 -14.36
C PRO A 745 -11.24 5.06 -15.42
N ASP A 746 -12.13 4.49 -16.23
CA ASP A 746 -11.79 3.48 -17.24
C ASP A 746 -11.33 4.08 -18.57
N THR A 747 -11.78 5.30 -18.91
CA THR A 747 -11.52 5.94 -20.20
C THR A 747 -10.71 7.23 -20.13
N SER A 748 -10.51 7.80 -18.94
CA SER A 748 -9.70 9.01 -18.78
C SER A 748 -8.23 8.67 -18.84
N ASP A 749 -7.51 9.13 -19.86
CA ASP A 749 -6.10 8.79 -20.11
C ASP A 749 -5.18 9.01 -18.91
N TYR A 750 -5.41 10.09 -18.14
CA TYR A 750 -4.60 10.44 -16.96
C TYR A 750 -4.91 9.56 -15.74
N MET A 751 -5.98 8.76 -15.78
CA MET A 751 -6.33 7.83 -14.70
C MET A 751 -5.77 6.43 -14.95
N SER A 752 -4.92 6.21 -15.94
CA SER A 752 -4.19 4.95 -16.09
C SER A 752 -3.34 4.64 -14.84
N THR A 753 -3.26 3.34 -14.48
CA THR A 753 -2.44 2.86 -13.35
C THR A 753 -0.96 3.24 -13.52
N TRP A 754 -0.50 3.39 -14.76
CA TRP A 754 0.88 3.71 -15.12
C TRP A 754 1.14 5.19 -15.35
N ASN A 755 0.12 6.05 -15.19
CA ASN A 755 0.32 7.48 -15.29
C ASN A 755 0.91 8.04 -13.99
N PHE A 756 2.12 8.57 -14.07
CA PHE A 756 2.83 9.21 -12.96
C PHE A 756 2.86 10.74 -13.02
N ILE A 757 1.97 11.36 -13.82
CA ILE A 757 1.86 12.82 -13.93
C ILE A 757 0.41 13.25 -13.78
N TYR A 758 0.14 14.11 -12.80
CA TYR A 758 -1.17 14.71 -12.61
C TYR A 758 -1.03 16.22 -12.51
N THR A 759 -1.81 16.94 -13.32
CA THR A 759 -2.00 18.37 -13.11
C THR A 759 -2.84 18.62 -11.86
N PRO A 760 -2.77 19.82 -11.23
CA PRO A 760 -3.64 20.15 -10.11
C PRO A 760 -5.14 20.00 -10.42
N GLU A 761 -5.54 20.31 -11.66
CA GLU A 761 -6.93 20.17 -12.14
C GLU A 761 -7.33 18.70 -12.26
N GLN A 762 -6.46 17.83 -12.80
CA GLN A 762 -6.70 16.39 -12.84
C GLN A 762 -6.85 15.80 -11.43
N ILE A 763 -6.07 16.29 -10.46
CA ILE A 763 -6.24 15.90 -9.05
C ILE A 763 -7.61 16.34 -8.54
N ASP A 764 -8.02 17.58 -8.83
CA ASP A 764 -9.35 18.07 -8.45
C ASP A 764 -10.48 17.25 -9.08
N ASN A 765 -10.31 16.78 -10.32
CA ASN A 765 -11.26 15.89 -10.99
C ASN A 765 -11.43 14.56 -10.25
N VAL A 766 -10.32 13.88 -9.92
CA VAL A 766 -10.36 12.62 -9.16
C VAL A 766 -10.93 12.84 -7.75
N VAL A 767 -10.55 13.94 -7.10
CA VAL A 767 -11.07 14.30 -5.77
C VAL A 767 -12.58 14.49 -5.80
N ARG A 768 -13.10 15.21 -6.80
CA ARG A 768 -14.55 15.40 -6.99
C ARG A 768 -15.27 14.09 -7.23
N LEU A 769 -14.72 13.22 -8.09
CA LEU A 769 -15.31 11.91 -8.38
C LEU A 769 -15.41 11.03 -7.13
N ALA A 770 -14.30 10.83 -6.43
CA ALA A 770 -14.25 10.01 -5.22
C ALA A 770 -15.18 10.55 -4.11
N ARG A 771 -15.28 11.88 -3.98
CA ARG A 771 -16.26 12.53 -3.08
C ARG A 771 -17.70 12.22 -3.46
N ALA A 772 -18.03 12.30 -4.75
CA ALA A 772 -19.38 12.03 -5.23
C ALA A 772 -19.77 10.57 -5.00
N ASN A 773 -18.88 9.62 -5.27
CA ASN A 773 -19.13 8.19 -4.98
C ASN A 773 -19.31 7.95 -3.47
N PHE A 774 -18.48 8.55 -2.61
CA PHE A 774 -18.64 8.41 -1.16
C PHE A 774 -19.98 8.98 -0.66
N GLU A 775 -20.38 10.16 -1.14
CA GLU A 775 -21.60 10.82 -0.69
C GLU A 775 -22.86 9.99 -1.00
N GLU A 776 -22.86 9.20 -2.08
CA GLU A 776 -23.96 8.29 -2.41
C GLU A 776 -24.09 7.11 -1.44
N GLY A 777 -22.98 6.65 -0.85
CA GLY A 777 -22.97 5.54 0.10
C GLY A 777 -22.91 5.95 1.57
N LYS A 778 -22.79 7.24 1.87
CA LYS A 778 -22.54 7.77 3.21
C LYS A 778 -23.61 7.38 4.22
N ASP A 779 -24.89 7.57 3.88
CA ASP A 779 -26.00 7.25 4.77
C ASP A 779 -26.20 5.74 4.94
N VAL A 780 -25.97 4.98 3.86
CA VAL A 780 -25.96 3.51 3.88
C VAL A 780 -24.87 3.00 4.83
N THR A 781 -23.68 3.58 4.76
CA THR A 781 -22.56 3.23 5.64
C THR A 781 -22.89 3.57 7.10
N LYS A 782 -23.43 4.76 7.38
CA LYS A 782 -23.84 5.15 8.73
C LYS A 782 -24.91 4.22 9.31
N ARG A 783 -25.92 3.83 8.51
CA ARG A 783 -26.93 2.83 8.90
C ARG A 783 -26.31 1.46 9.18
N THR A 784 -25.34 1.04 8.38
CA THR A 784 -24.62 -0.23 8.58
C THR A 784 -23.86 -0.23 9.90
N VAL A 785 -23.12 0.85 10.20
CA VAL A 785 -22.42 1.02 11.48
C VAL A 785 -23.39 1.00 12.66
N ARG A 786 -24.54 1.70 12.53
CA ARG A 786 -25.58 1.70 13.58
C ARG A 786 -26.13 0.30 13.85
N ALA A 787 -26.52 -0.43 12.80
CA ALA A 787 -27.10 -1.77 12.94
C ALA A 787 -26.14 -2.75 13.64
N VAL A 788 -24.84 -2.70 13.28
CA VAL A 788 -23.81 -3.54 13.91
C VAL A 788 -23.57 -3.13 15.36
N TYR A 789 -23.52 -1.83 15.67
CA TYR A 789 -23.44 -1.34 17.05
C TYR A 789 -24.63 -1.82 17.90
N GLU A 790 -25.87 -1.68 17.40
CA GLU A 790 -27.08 -2.13 18.10
C GLU A 790 -27.07 -3.65 18.35
N ARG A 791 -26.61 -4.43 17.36
CA ARG A 791 -26.40 -5.87 17.51
C ARG A 791 -25.40 -6.20 18.63
N LYS A 792 -24.24 -5.55 18.66
CA LYS A 792 -23.21 -5.77 19.70
C LYS A 792 -23.73 -5.39 21.08
N LYS A 793 -24.43 -4.25 21.19
CA LYS A 793 -25.07 -3.79 22.42
C LYS A 793 -26.08 -4.82 22.95
N LYS A 794 -26.95 -5.34 22.09
CA LYS A 794 -27.91 -6.38 22.45
C LYS A 794 -27.19 -7.65 22.96
N GLN A 795 -26.18 -8.13 22.24
CA GLN A 795 -25.40 -9.32 22.61
C GLN A 795 -24.66 -9.15 23.94
N ARG A 796 -24.14 -7.95 24.26
CA ARG A 796 -23.54 -7.66 25.57
C ARG A 796 -24.59 -7.72 26.68
N LEU A 797 -25.72 -7.04 26.52
CA LEU A 797 -26.79 -7.01 27.53
C LEU A 797 -27.35 -8.40 27.82
N GLU A 798 -27.51 -9.25 26.79
CA GLU A 798 -27.90 -10.65 26.94
C GLU A 798 -26.86 -11.47 27.72
N ARG A 799 -25.56 -11.30 27.41
CA ARG A 799 -24.46 -11.94 28.17
C ARG A 799 -24.45 -11.52 29.64
N GLU A 800 -24.61 -10.23 29.92
CA GLU A 800 -24.64 -9.70 31.28
C GLU A 800 -25.86 -10.22 32.05
N ALA A 801 -27.04 -10.27 31.43
CA ALA A 801 -28.24 -10.84 32.02
C ALA A 801 -28.06 -12.33 32.34
N LEU A 802 -27.47 -13.11 31.42
CA LEU A 802 -27.16 -14.51 31.63
C LEU A 802 -26.14 -14.72 32.76
N ALA A 803 -25.11 -13.90 32.84
CA ALA A 803 -24.11 -13.93 33.91
C ALA A 803 -24.73 -13.61 35.28
N LYS A 804 -25.56 -12.57 35.36
CA LYS A 804 -26.32 -12.22 36.57
C LYS A 804 -27.24 -13.35 37.02
N ASN A 805 -27.96 -13.98 36.09
CA ASN A 805 -28.82 -15.14 36.38
C ASN A 805 -28.02 -16.35 36.88
N LYS A 806 -26.87 -16.66 36.26
CA LYS A 806 -25.96 -17.72 36.73
C LYS A 806 -25.43 -17.43 38.15
N GLN A 807 -25.08 -16.18 38.45
CA GLN A 807 -24.63 -15.77 39.78
C GLN A 807 -25.76 -15.88 40.80
N TRP A 808 -26.97 -15.43 40.47
CA TRP A 808 -28.15 -15.56 41.31
C TRP A 808 -28.48 -17.03 41.62
N LYS A 809 -28.49 -17.91 40.60
CA LYS A 809 -28.67 -19.36 40.80
C LYS A 809 -27.61 -19.99 41.70
N ARG A 810 -26.35 -19.52 41.63
CA ARG A 810 -25.26 -19.97 42.52
C ARG A 810 -25.49 -19.51 43.97
N LEU A 811 -25.97 -18.29 44.19
CA LEU A 811 -26.28 -17.77 45.53
C LEU A 811 -27.45 -18.52 46.16
N VAL A 812 -28.55 -18.71 45.42
CA VAL A 812 -29.72 -19.47 45.88
C VAL A 812 -29.35 -20.91 46.23
N ARG A 813 -28.47 -21.56 45.45
CA ARG A 813 -27.99 -22.92 45.77
C ARG A 813 -27.15 -22.95 47.06
N LYS A 814 -26.30 -21.95 47.29
CA LYS A 814 -25.52 -21.83 48.53
C LYS A 814 -26.41 -21.59 49.75
N GLU A 815 -27.45 -20.78 49.62
CA GLU A 815 -28.40 -20.53 50.72
C GLU A 815 -29.26 -21.77 51.00
N ASN A 816 -29.72 -22.49 49.98
CA ASN A 816 -30.46 -23.74 50.17
C ASN A 816 -29.61 -24.86 50.78
N ASP A 817 -28.30 -24.91 50.52
CA ASP A 817 -27.38 -25.85 51.18
C ASP A 817 -27.22 -25.55 52.69
N HIS A 818 -27.50 -24.32 53.16
CA HIS A 818 -27.48 -23.96 54.58
C HIS A 818 -28.77 -24.34 55.33
N PHE A 819 -29.86 -24.67 54.63
CA PHE A 819 -31.11 -25.16 55.24
C PHE A 819 -31.24 -26.70 55.23
N GLY A 820 -30.25 -27.42 54.67
CA GLY A 820 -30.24 -28.88 54.56
C GLY A 820 -29.46 -29.63 55.65
N THR A 821 -28.95 -28.94 56.67
CA THR A 821 -28.32 -29.55 57.85
C THR A 821 -28.92 -28.96 59.13
N SER A 822 -30.16 -29.37 59.44
CA SER A 822 -30.75 -29.24 60.77
C SER A 822 -31.65 -30.43 61.05
#